data_AF-A0AA97K3D9-F1
#
_entry.id   AF-A0AA97K3D9-F1
#
_cell.length_a   1.000
_cell.length_b   1.000
_cell.length_c   1.000
_cell.angle_alpha   90.00
_cell.angle_beta   90.00
_cell.angle_gamma   90.00
#
_symmetry.space_group_name_H-M   'P 1'
#
loop_
_entity.id
_entity.type
_entity.pdbx_description
1 polymer ?
#
loop_
_entity_poly.entity_id
_entity_poly.type
_entity_poly.pdbx_seq_one_letter_code
_entity_poly.pdbx_strand_id
1 'polypeptide(L)'
;MDAATLEQDAVKFAQLAVRRDQGGRYQEAVFYYKEAAQALIYAAMAGSTLENIPGKISEYLDRVQALYSAVPSQKVDPLKSKQQMDLERAHFLVTQAFDEDDKGNTEEAVELYTEAVELCLKTANETSDSVLQTKLKQLARQALDRAEELKDTNPSQKDKPAALKPNQPVRTFFPLGPDFSLNDKPQTVRAVHASEPQGQRYTGEEIEVLRKTSKINGIEYVPFMSVDLRERFAFPVPFSDKCGKLPLSPKQKAMFSRWVRPDEISNNPTMIYTVSSFSIKQTIVSDCSFVASLAISAAYERRYNKKLITSIIYPQNKKGEPEYNPCGKYMVKLHINGVPRKVIIDDFLPVDHSGELLCSYSNNKNELWVSLIEKAYMKVMGGYDFPGSNSNIDLHALTGWIPERIAMHSDNQAFNKDSSFRMLYQRFHKGDVLITTATGVMTEEEGEKWGLVPTHAYAVLDIREYKGHRFLLLKNPWSHLRWKGRYSENDLKNWTPDLQKYLNFDPRTAQKIDNGIFWIAWEDLCQYYDVIYLSWNPSLFKESTCIHSTWDAKQGPVKDAYSLANNPQYKLEVQCPQGGAAVWVLLSRHITDKDDFARNREFITMVVYKTDGKKVYYPADPPPFIDGIRINSPHYLTKIKLTSPGTHTFTLVVSQYEKQNTIHYTLRVYSVCKFAFSKIPTPYTMSKRVWILLLGN
;
A
#
# COMPACT_ATOMS: atom_id res chain seq x y z
N MET A 1 18.16 9.38 -3.17
CA MET A 1 17.96 9.67 -1.74
C MET A 1 18.82 10.87 -1.42
N ASP A 2 18.39 11.76 -0.52
CA ASP A 2 19.24 12.83 0.01
C ASP A 2 20.23 12.23 1.02
N ALA A 3 21.51 12.57 0.89
CA ALA A 3 22.57 12.02 1.72
C ALA A 3 22.38 12.44 3.19
N ALA A 4 22.07 13.71 3.43
CA ALA A 4 21.97 14.27 4.79
C ALA A 4 20.88 13.58 5.62
N THR A 5 19.73 13.27 5.02
CA THR A 5 18.65 12.55 5.72
C THR A 5 19.08 11.13 6.12
N LEU A 6 19.83 10.43 5.27
CA LEU A 6 20.31 9.08 5.55
C LEU A 6 21.45 9.06 6.58
N GLU A 7 22.27 10.11 6.61
CA GLU A 7 23.26 10.33 7.66
C GLU A 7 22.58 10.52 9.02
N GLN A 8 21.50 11.31 9.07
CA GLN A 8 20.72 11.49 10.29
C GLN A 8 20.07 10.19 10.76
N ASP A 9 19.50 9.40 9.84
CA ASP A 9 18.99 8.06 10.12
C ASP A 9 20.10 7.16 10.70
N ALA A 10 21.27 7.15 10.07
CA ALA A 10 22.42 6.36 10.53
C ALA A 10 22.85 6.73 11.95
N VAL A 11 22.95 8.02 12.25
CA VAL A 11 23.28 8.51 13.60
C VAL A 11 22.19 8.12 14.59
N LYS A 12 20.91 8.31 14.23
CA LYS A 12 19.76 7.97 15.08
C LYS A 12 19.74 6.47 15.39
N PHE A 13 19.89 5.62 14.38
CA PHE A 13 19.95 4.17 14.55
C PHE A 13 21.19 3.76 15.36
N ALA A 14 22.36 4.35 15.11
CA ALA A 14 23.56 4.04 15.88
C ALA A 14 23.42 4.41 17.37
N GLN A 15 22.84 5.57 17.67
CA GLN A 15 22.55 6.00 19.04
C GLN A 15 21.55 5.06 19.73
N LEU A 16 20.50 4.65 19.01
CA LEU A 16 19.55 3.64 19.47
C LEU A 16 20.26 2.30 19.72
N ALA A 17 21.11 1.86 18.80
CA ALA A 17 21.86 0.61 18.91
C ALA A 17 22.72 0.59 20.18
N VAL A 18 23.53 1.64 20.38
CA VAL A 18 24.38 1.78 21.57
C VAL A 18 23.55 1.80 22.84
N ARG A 19 22.42 2.53 22.87
CA ARG A 19 21.54 2.60 24.05
C ARG A 19 20.91 1.24 24.36
N ARG A 20 20.55 0.45 23.35
CA ARG A 20 19.99 -0.90 23.54
C ARG A 20 21.07 -1.91 23.94
N ASP A 21 22.26 -1.80 23.37
CA ASP A 21 23.43 -2.62 23.70
C ASP A 21 23.83 -2.42 25.18
N GLN A 22 24.00 -1.17 25.60
CA GLN A 22 24.28 -0.81 27.00
C GLN A 22 23.13 -1.21 27.94
N GLY A 23 21.90 -1.18 27.45
CA GLY A 23 20.71 -1.59 28.19
C GLY A 23 20.46 -3.11 28.22
N GLY A 24 21.39 -3.93 27.72
CA GLY A 24 21.27 -5.40 27.73
C GLY A 24 20.28 -6.00 26.73
N ARG A 25 19.68 -5.19 25.85
CA ARG A 25 18.71 -5.62 24.83
C ARG A 25 19.43 -5.95 23.52
N TYR A 26 20.18 -7.05 23.52
CA TYR A 26 21.13 -7.35 22.44
C TYR A 26 20.47 -7.64 21.09
N GLN A 27 19.28 -8.26 21.04
CA GLN A 27 18.57 -8.48 19.76
C GLN A 27 18.12 -7.17 19.10
N GLU A 28 17.58 -6.24 19.89
CA GLU A 28 17.21 -4.91 19.40
C GLU A 28 18.47 -4.11 18.99
N ALA A 29 19.56 -4.23 19.76
CA ALA A 29 20.83 -3.61 19.42
C ALA A 29 21.38 -4.12 18.08
N VAL A 30 21.35 -5.44 17.85
CA VAL A 30 21.74 -6.06 16.58
C VAL A 30 20.92 -5.50 15.42
N PHE A 31 19.61 -5.37 15.59
CA PHE A 31 18.75 -4.76 14.57
C PHE A 31 19.19 -3.32 14.26
N TYR A 32 19.36 -2.47 15.28
CA TYR A 32 19.74 -1.07 15.05
C TYR A 32 21.16 -0.91 14.52
N TYR A 33 22.11 -1.76 14.91
CA TYR A 33 23.44 -1.75 14.30
C TYR A 33 23.38 -2.12 12.82
N LYS A 34 22.55 -3.11 12.45
CA LYS A 34 22.30 -3.43 11.03
C LYS A 34 21.64 -2.27 10.30
N GLU A 35 20.59 -1.67 10.84
CA GLU A 35 19.92 -0.52 10.21
C GLU A 35 20.80 0.73 10.15
N ALA A 36 21.67 0.97 11.14
CA ALA A 36 22.65 2.05 11.13
C ALA A 36 23.71 1.83 10.05
N ALA A 37 24.24 0.61 9.95
CA ALA A 37 25.16 0.22 8.89
C ALA A 37 24.48 0.38 7.52
N GLN A 38 23.25 -0.08 7.40
CA GLN A 38 22.46 0.00 6.18
C GLN A 38 22.16 1.47 5.79
N ALA A 39 21.80 2.32 6.75
CA ALA A 39 21.59 3.75 6.53
C ALA A 39 22.88 4.47 6.11
N LEU A 40 24.04 4.11 6.70
CA LEU A 40 25.36 4.60 6.27
C LEU A 40 25.72 4.14 4.86
N ILE A 41 25.43 2.88 4.51
CA ILE A 41 25.58 2.35 3.15
C ILE A 41 24.75 3.21 2.19
N TYR A 42 23.50 3.52 2.55
CA TYR A 42 22.65 4.37 1.70
C TYR A 42 23.11 5.82 1.65
N ALA A 43 23.59 6.39 2.76
CA ALA A 43 24.13 7.76 2.79
C ALA A 43 25.32 7.87 1.82
N ALA A 44 26.22 6.88 1.83
CA ALA A 44 27.29 6.77 0.83
C ALA A 44 26.73 6.66 -0.60
N MET A 45 25.70 5.86 -0.84
CA MET A 45 25.03 5.74 -2.17
C MET A 45 24.38 7.04 -2.67
N ALA A 46 24.01 7.91 -1.73
CA ALA A 46 23.40 9.21 -1.99
C ALA A 46 24.43 10.34 -2.18
N GLY A 47 25.73 10.07 -2.06
CA GLY A 47 26.80 11.05 -2.22
C GLY A 47 27.21 11.76 -0.93
N SER A 48 27.01 11.14 0.23
CA SER A 48 27.48 11.64 1.52
C SER A 48 28.97 11.97 1.51
N THR A 49 29.34 13.10 2.13
CA THR A 49 30.73 13.53 2.32
C THR A 49 31.29 13.15 3.69
N LEU A 50 30.57 12.35 4.49
CA LEU A 50 31.06 11.90 5.80
C LEU A 50 32.34 11.07 5.63
N GLU A 51 33.36 11.43 6.41
CA GLU A 51 34.61 10.70 6.42
C GLU A 51 34.45 9.32 7.07
N ASN A 52 35.15 8.33 6.53
CA ASN A 52 35.25 6.97 7.10
C ASN A 52 33.91 6.20 7.25
N ILE A 53 32.94 6.42 6.36
CA ILE A 53 31.71 5.62 6.30
C ILE A 53 32.01 4.09 6.26
N PRO A 54 32.95 3.57 5.44
CA PRO A 54 33.24 2.13 5.40
C PRO A 54 33.74 1.57 6.74
N GLY A 55 34.55 2.35 7.47
CA GLY A 55 35.03 1.96 8.80
C GLY A 55 33.89 1.86 9.81
N LYS A 56 32.95 2.82 9.80
CA LYS A 56 31.77 2.80 10.67
C LYS A 56 30.82 1.66 10.36
N ILE A 57 30.65 1.31 9.07
CA ILE A 57 29.87 0.13 8.66
C ILE A 57 30.52 -1.14 9.21
N SER A 58 31.84 -1.30 9.04
CA SER A 58 32.57 -2.46 9.58
C SER A 58 32.40 -2.54 11.11
N GLU A 59 32.59 -1.42 11.82
CA GLU A 59 32.44 -1.36 13.28
C GLU A 59 31.06 -1.86 13.75
N TYR A 60 29.97 -1.43 13.09
CA TYR A 60 28.62 -1.87 13.44
C TYR A 60 28.39 -3.35 13.11
N LEU A 61 28.89 -3.84 11.97
CA LEU A 61 28.75 -5.25 11.58
C LEU A 61 29.59 -6.19 12.45
N ASP A 62 30.80 -5.77 12.83
CA ASP A 62 31.66 -6.51 13.75
C ASP A 62 31.03 -6.56 15.15
N ARG A 63 30.41 -5.46 15.60
CA ARG A 63 29.64 -5.45 16.86
C ARG A 63 28.44 -6.38 16.79
N VAL A 64 27.72 -6.41 15.67
CA VAL A 64 26.63 -7.38 15.44
C VAL A 64 27.13 -8.82 15.55
N GLN A 65 28.27 -9.13 14.94
CA GLN A 65 28.87 -10.47 15.01
C GLN A 65 29.30 -10.82 16.45
N ALA A 66 29.86 -9.86 17.18
CA ALA A 66 30.20 -10.01 18.60
C ALA A 66 28.96 -10.20 19.49
N LEU A 67 27.86 -9.50 19.21
CA LEU A 67 26.60 -9.68 19.92
C LEU A 67 25.98 -11.06 19.62
N TYR A 68 26.09 -11.56 18.40
CA TYR A 68 25.65 -12.91 18.06
C TYR A 68 26.47 -14.00 18.78
N SER A 69 27.78 -13.81 18.96
CA SER A 69 28.63 -14.77 19.67
C SER A 69 28.54 -14.64 21.20
N ALA A 70 28.17 -13.46 21.73
CA ALA A 70 28.07 -13.20 23.16
C ALA A 70 26.70 -13.57 23.77
N VAL A 71 25.70 -13.92 22.96
CA VAL A 71 24.36 -14.30 23.44
C VAL A 71 24.20 -15.82 23.40
N PRO A 72 24.51 -16.57 24.48
CA PRO A 72 23.90 -17.88 24.68
C PRO A 72 22.40 -17.67 24.83
N SER A 73 21.59 -18.33 24.01
CA SER A 73 20.11 -18.40 24.00
C SER A 73 19.44 -17.56 25.11
N GLN A 74 19.48 -16.22 25.00
CA GLN A 74 18.93 -15.38 26.06
C GLN A 74 17.44 -15.65 26.10
N LYS A 75 16.95 -16.07 27.28
CA LYS A 75 15.53 -16.21 27.56
C LYS A 75 14.85 -14.92 27.12
N VAL A 76 13.96 -15.03 26.15
CA VAL A 76 13.04 -13.96 25.73
C VAL A 76 12.46 -13.36 27.00
N ASP A 77 12.51 -12.03 27.15
CA ASP A 77 11.86 -11.34 28.26
C ASP A 77 10.44 -11.91 28.41
N PRO A 78 9.99 -12.26 29.63
CA PRO A 78 8.67 -12.85 29.79
C PRO A 78 7.61 -11.95 29.15
N LEU A 79 6.69 -12.57 28.41
CA LEU A 79 5.62 -11.85 27.75
C LEU A 79 4.81 -11.04 28.76
N LYS A 80 4.33 -9.86 28.33
CA LYS A 80 3.44 -9.03 29.15
C LYS A 80 2.27 -9.85 29.66
N SER A 81 1.98 -9.69 30.96
CA SER A 81 0.78 -10.28 31.55
C SER A 81 -0.49 -9.65 30.96
N LYS A 82 -1.60 -10.37 31.01
CA LYS A 82 -2.92 -9.85 30.61
C LYS A 82 -3.21 -8.48 31.23
N GLN A 83 -2.91 -8.30 32.51
CA GLN A 83 -3.18 -7.06 33.23
C GLN A 83 -2.29 -5.90 32.76
N GLN A 84 -1.06 -6.17 32.29
CA GLN A 84 -0.22 -5.15 31.66
C GLN A 84 -0.76 -4.75 30.28
N MET A 85 -1.26 -5.70 29.50
CA MET A 85 -1.90 -5.42 28.20
C MET A 85 -3.21 -4.64 28.38
N ASP A 86 -3.99 -4.95 29.40
CA ASP A 86 -5.20 -4.19 29.78
C ASP A 86 -4.87 -2.73 30.13
N LEU A 87 -3.75 -2.48 30.83
CA LEU A 87 -3.28 -1.12 31.12
C LEU A 87 -2.93 -0.35 29.83
N GLU A 88 -2.28 -1.00 28.86
CA GLU A 88 -1.95 -0.37 27.57
C GLU A 88 -3.20 -0.02 26.77
N ARG A 89 -4.21 -0.90 26.80
CA ARG A 89 -5.52 -0.63 26.19
C ARG A 89 -6.25 0.52 26.89
N ALA A 90 -6.21 0.57 28.22
CA ALA A 90 -6.78 1.69 28.97
C ALA A 90 -6.08 3.02 28.63
N HIS A 91 -4.75 3.03 28.51
CA HIS A 91 -4.01 4.21 28.05
C HIS A 91 -4.39 4.64 26.64
N PHE A 92 -4.57 3.69 25.72
CA PHE A 92 -5.02 3.98 24.37
C PHE A 92 -6.43 4.59 24.35
N LEU A 93 -7.38 4.03 25.14
CA LEU A 93 -8.72 4.58 25.31
C LEU A 93 -8.69 6.03 25.81
N VAL A 94 -7.90 6.32 26.85
CA VAL A 94 -7.73 7.69 27.40
C VAL A 94 -7.13 8.64 26.37
N THR A 95 -6.17 8.18 25.56
CA THR A 95 -5.53 9.00 24.53
C THR A 95 -6.53 9.37 23.42
N GLN A 96 -7.34 8.40 22.99
CA GLN A 96 -8.39 8.63 22.01
C GLN A 96 -9.53 9.49 22.57
N ALA A 97 -9.90 9.31 23.85
CA ALA A 97 -10.86 10.18 24.53
C ALA A 97 -10.39 11.65 24.53
N PHE A 98 -9.11 11.88 24.81
CA PHE A 98 -8.50 13.20 24.77
C PHE A 98 -8.49 13.80 23.35
N ASP A 99 -8.22 13.00 22.34
CA ASP A 99 -8.26 13.46 20.95
C ASP A 99 -9.67 13.83 20.49
N GLU A 100 -10.71 13.13 20.96
CA GLU A 100 -12.11 13.50 20.70
C GLU A 100 -12.56 14.72 21.51
N ASP A 101 -12.09 14.86 22.75
CA ASP A 101 -12.28 16.05 23.59
C ASP A 101 -11.67 17.30 22.92
N ASP A 102 -10.41 17.23 22.47
CA ASP A 102 -9.72 18.28 21.70
C ASP A 102 -10.49 18.69 20.42
N LYS A 103 -11.19 17.74 19.79
CA LYS A 103 -12.02 17.99 18.60
C LYS A 103 -13.40 18.56 18.93
N GLY A 104 -13.78 18.63 20.20
CA GLY A 104 -15.09 19.07 20.67
C GLY A 104 -16.19 18.01 20.58
N ASN A 105 -15.84 16.73 20.36
CA ASN A 105 -16.79 15.61 20.31
C ASN A 105 -17.04 15.07 21.73
N THR A 106 -17.73 15.87 22.55
CA THR A 106 -17.88 15.64 24.00
C THR A 106 -18.55 14.30 24.35
N GLU A 107 -19.56 13.87 23.60
CA GLU A 107 -20.28 12.62 23.85
C GLU A 107 -19.37 11.39 23.70
N GLU A 108 -18.62 11.29 22.59
CA GLU A 108 -17.70 10.19 22.33
C GLU A 108 -16.51 10.21 23.32
N ALA A 109 -15.99 11.40 23.63
CA ALA A 109 -14.92 11.55 24.62
C ALA A 109 -15.35 11.02 25.99
N VAL A 110 -16.55 11.37 26.45
CA VAL A 110 -17.12 10.90 27.72
C VAL A 110 -17.31 9.38 27.73
N GLU A 111 -17.78 8.79 26.63
CA GLU A 111 -17.93 7.35 26.50
C GLU A 111 -16.56 6.64 26.62
N LEU A 112 -15.56 7.09 25.86
CA LEU A 112 -14.21 6.51 25.88
C LEU A 112 -13.53 6.64 27.25
N TYR A 113 -13.68 7.78 27.93
CA TYR A 113 -13.20 7.94 29.31
C TYR A 113 -13.89 6.96 30.26
N THR A 114 -15.21 6.80 30.14
CA THR A 114 -15.99 5.88 31.00
C THR A 114 -15.53 4.42 30.79
N GLU A 115 -15.37 3.98 29.55
CA GLU A 115 -14.85 2.64 29.24
C GLU A 115 -13.42 2.42 29.76
N ALA A 116 -12.56 3.44 29.69
CA ALA A 116 -11.22 3.37 30.25
C ALA A 116 -11.22 3.21 31.77
N VAL A 117 -12.12 3.92 32.47
CA VAL A 117 -12.31 3.81 33.92
C VAL A 117 -12.76 2.40 34.30
N GLU A 118 -13.78 1.87 33.61
CA GLU A 118 -14.30 0.52 33.86
C GLU A 118 -13.21 -0.55 33.68
N LEU A 119 -12.45 -0.47 32.58
CA LEU A 119 -11.34 -1.38 32.31
C LEU A 119 -10.27 -1.28 33.42
N CYS A 120 -9.85 -0.06 33.78
CA CYS A 120 -8.86 0.15 34.83
C CYS A 120 -9.29 -0.45 36.18
N LEU A 121 -10.53 -0.20 36.61
CA LEU A 121 -11.05 -0.69 37.89
C LEU A 121 -11.17 -2.21 37.89
N LYS A 122 -11.67 -2.80 36.80
CA LYS A 122 -11.75 -4.26 36.64
C LYS A 122 -10.36 -4.89 36.74
N THR A 123 -9.40 -4.42 35.96
CA THR A 123 -8.03 -4.96 35.96
C THR A 123 -7.31 -4.74 37.29
N ALA A 124 -7.56 -3.61 37.97
CA ALA A 124 -6.97 -3.33 39.29
C ALA A 124 -7.46 -4.31 40.37
N ASN A 125 -8.70 -4.80 40.25
CA ASN A 125 -9.25 -5.82 41.14
C ASN A 125 -8.76 -7.24 40.80
N GLU A 126 -8.41 -7.51 39.54
CA GLU A 126 -7.90 -8.81 39.07
C GLU A 126 -6.40 -9.00 39.33
N THR A 127 -5.61 -7.93 39.51
CA THR A 127 -4.16 -8.01 39.70
C THR A 127 -3.74 -7.99 41.17
N SER A 128 -2.71 -8.76 41.52
CA SER A 128 -2.06 -8.73 42.84
C SER A 128 -0.82 -7.82 42.89
N ASP A 129 -0.41 -7.22 41.76
CA ASP A 129 0.74 -6.31 41.67
C ASP A 129 0.36 -4.91 42.15
N SER A 130 0.90 -4.50 43.30
CA SER A 130 0.66 -3.19 43.93
C SER A 130 1.06 -2.00 43.04
N VAL A 131 2.13 -2.14 42.25
CA VAL A 131 2.60 -1.06 41.34
C VAL A 131 1.61 -0.90 40.19
N LEU A 132 1.17 -2.02 39.61
CA LEU A 132 0.18 -2.02 38.53
C LEU A 132 -1.18 -1.51 39.01
N GLN A 133 -1.63 -1.93 40.20
CA GLN A 133 -2.85 -1.39 40.83
C GLN A 133 -2.80 0.12 40.99
N THR A 134 -1.65 0.66 41.43
CA THR A 134 -1.47 2.10 41.63
C THR A 134 -1.60 2.86 40.31
N LYS A 135 -0.95 2.37 39.24
CA LYS A 135 -1.04 2.96 37.90
C LYS A 135 -2.47 2.94 37.34
N LEU A 136 -3.15 1.80 37.44
CA LEU A 136 -4.54 1.64 36.97
C LEU A 136 -5.50 2.57 37.74
N LYS A 137 -5.39 2.65 39.07
CA LYS A 137 -6.21 3.55 39.90
C LYS A 137 -5.93 5.02 39.60
N GLN A 138 -4.68 5.38 39.33
CA GLN A 138 -4.32 6.75 38.94
C GLN A 138 -4.94 7.11 37.58
N LEU A 139 -4.79 6.24 36.57
CA LEU A 139 -5.37 6.47 35.24
C LEU A 139 -6.89 6.55 35.29
N ALA A 140 -7.55 5.68 36.07
CA ALA A 140 -9.00 5.72 36.28
C ALA A 140 -9.46 7.04 36.90
N ARG A 141 -8.75 7.56 37.93
CA ARG A 141 -9.10 8.85 38.54
C ARG A 141 -8.99 9.99 37.54
N GLN A 142 -7.88 10.07 36.80
CA GLN A 142 -7.68 11.12 35.80
C GLN A 142 -8.76 11.09 34.70
N ALA A 143 -9.10 9.90 34.20
CA ALA A 143 -10.15 9.73 33.20
C ALA A 143 -11.54 10.08 33.75
N LEU A 144 -11.84 9.70 35.00
CA LEU A 144 -13.12 10.01 35.65
C LEU A 144 -13.30 11.51 35.88
N ASP A 145 -12.29 12.17 36.46
CA ASP A 145 -12.31 13.61 36.72
C ASP A 145 -12.60 14.38 35.42
N ARG A 146 -11.94 14.01 34.32
CA ARG A 146 -12.16 14.66 33.01
C ARG A 146 -13.54 14.36 32.43
N ALA A 147 -14.05 13.13 32.57
CA ALA A 147 -15.39 12.77 32.11
C ALA A 147 -16.49 13.55 32.88
N GLU A 148 -16.30 13.80 34.17
CA GLU A 148 -17.23 14.60 34.98
C GLU A 148 -17.23 16.07 34.54
N GLU A 149 -16.06 16.67 34.29
CA GLU A 149 -15.94 18.04 33.76
C GLU A 149 -16.67 18.21 32.41
N LEU A 150 -16.55 17.23 31.52
CA LEU A 150 -17.22 17.25 30.21
C LEU A 150 -18.74 17.07 30.33
N LYS A 151 -19.22 16.34 31.34
CA LYS A 151 -20.66 16.21 31.62
C LYS A 151 -21.24 17.49 32.22
N ASP A 152 -20.48 18.18 33.08
CA ASP A 152 -20.91 19.43 33.73
C ASP A 152 -20.96 20.62 32.77
N THR A 153 -20.25 20.54 31.63
CA THR A 153 -20.20 21.59 30.60
C THR A 153 -21.25 21.45 29.50
N ASN A 154 -22.03 20.36 29.46
CA ASN A 154 -23.08 20.14 28.46
C ASN A 154 -24.41 20.87 28.85
N PRO A 155 -24.83 21.94 28.15
CA PRO A 155 -25.94 22.80 28.58
C PRO A 155 -27.31 22.31 28.09
N SER A 156 -27.59 21.00 28.15
CA SER A 156 -28.88 20.43 27.72
C SER A 156 -29.93 20.34 28.84
N GLN A 157 -29.60 20.73 30.06
CA GLN A 157 -30.56 20.86 31.16
C GLN A 157 -30.16 22.00 32.11
N LYS A 158 -30.69 23.21 31.89
CA LYS A 158 -30.82 24.23 32.95
C LYS A 158 -31.77 25.36 32.50
N ASP A 159 -33.07 25.08 32.52
CA ASP A 159 -34.08 26.12 32.71
C ASP A 159 -34.10 26.53 34.19
N LYS A 160 -33.48 27.66 34.54
CA LYS A 160 -33.96 28.73 35.44
C LYS A 160 -32.82 29.68 35.90
N PRO A 161 -33.12 30.96 36.19
CA PRO A 161 -32.12 32.02 36.19
C PRO A 161 -31.54 32.37 37.58
N ALA A 162 -30.24 32.71 37.53
CA ALA A 162 -29.46 33.67 38.32
C ALA A 162 -29.38 33.56 39.87
N ALA A 163 -28.14 33.41 40.37
CA ALA A 163 -27.61 34.21 41.47
C ALA A 163 -26.07 34.32 41.39
N LEU A 164 -25.58 35.55 41.23
CA LEU A 164 -24.16 35.93 41.31
C LEU A 164 -23.63 35.75 42.74
N LYS A 165 -22.47 35.09 42.89
CA LYS A 165 -21.57 35.25 44.06
C LYS A 165 -20.09 35.21 43.62
N PRO A 166 -19.19 35.88 44.37
CA PRO A 166 -17.94 36.43 43.83
C PRO A 166 -16.68 35.59 44.13
N ASN A 167 -15.69 35.75 43.23
CA ASN A 167 -14.25 35.50 43.37
C ASN A 167 -13.79 34.33 44.25
N GLN A 168 -13.47 33.21 43.59
CA GLN A 168 -12.43 32.28 44.03
C GLN A 168 -11.27 32.29 43.04
N PRO A 169 -10.02 32.12 43.50
CA PRO A 169 -8.85 32.28 42.66
C PRO A 169 -8.82 31.21 41.57
N VAL A 170 -8.56 31.66 40.34
CA VAL A 170 -8.34 30.83 39.16
C VAL A 170 -7.28 29.78 39.49
N ARG A 171 -7.68 28.51 39.58
CA ARG A 171 -6.73 27.39 39.62
C ARG A 171 -6.18 27.21 38.21
N THR A 172 -5.03 27.84 37.95
CA THR A 172 -4.16 27.48 36.84
C THR A 172 -3.54 26.11 37.13
N PHE A 173 -3.84 25.11 36.31
CA PHE A 173 -3.19 23.80 36.39
C PHE A 173 -2.26 23.57 35.20
N PHE A 174 -1.07 23.06 35.53
CA PHE A 174 0.02 22.78 34.60
C PHE A 174 -0.17 21.44 33.87
N PRO A 175 0.41 21.28 32.67
CA PRO A 175 0.44 20.00 31.95
C PRO A 175 1.07 18.89 32.78
N LEU A 176 0.55 17.67 32.65
CA LEU A 176 1.18 16.46 33.18
C LEU A 176 2.61 16.33 32.62
N GLY A 177 3.62 16.23 33.48
CA GLY A 177 5.02 15.95 33.12
C GLY A 177 5.65 14.90 34.04
N PRO A 178 6.92 14.47 33.82
CA PRO A 178 7.86 14.88 32.78
C PRO A 178 8.34 13.73 31.88
N ASP A 179 8.04 13.80 30.58
CA ASP A 179 8.97 13.60 29.45
C ASP A 179 8.22 13.82 28.11
N PHE A 180 7.43 14.90 28.07
CA PHE A 180 6.85 15.45 26.85
C PHE A 180 7.68 16.67 26.44
N SER A 181 8.69 16.47 25.59
CA SER A 181 9.41 17.58 24.95
C SER A 181 8.80 17.87 23.57
N LEU A 182 8.05 18.97 23.47
CA LEU A 182 7.62 19.60 22.23
C LEU A 182 8.42 20.88 22.03
N ASN A 183 9.56 20.76 21.35
CA ASN A 183 10.14 21.88 20.63
C ASN A 183 10.46 21.38 19.23
N ASP A 184 9.51 21.59 18.33
CA ASP A 184 9.79 21.97 16.95
C ASP A 184 8.50 22.49 16.32
N LYS A 185 8.54 23.73 15.85
CA LYS A 185 7.57 24.26 14.87
C LYS A 185 8.21 24.07 13.49
N PRO A 186 7.66 23.20 12.62
CA PRO A 186 7.84 23.34 11.19
C PRO A 186 6.57 23.90 10.55
N GLN A 187 6.80 24.84 9.65
CA GLN A 187 5.80 25.49 8.80
C GLN A 187 4.91 24.47 8.07
N THR A 188 3.63 24.82 7.96
CA THR A 188 2.63 24.14 7.15
C THR A 188 3.03 24.11 5.68
N VAL A 189 3.62 23.01 5.22
CA VAL A 189 3.70 22.69 3.80
C VAL A 189 2.52 21.77 3.49
N ARG A 190 1.52 22.31 2.78
CA ARG A 190 0.43 21.51 2.19
C ARG A 190 1.04 20.47 1.25
N ALA A 191 1.01 19.21 1.65
CA ALA A 191 1.22 18.10 0.73
C ALA A 191 0.01 18.03 -0.20
N VAL A 192 0.24 18.19 -1.50
CA VAL A 192 -0.78 17.99 -2.53
C VAL A 192 -1.05 16.49 -2.59
N HIS A 193 -2.12 16.07 -1.91
CA HIS A 193 -2.65 14.72 -1.99
C HIS A 193 -2.97 14.38 -3.46
N ALA A 194 -2.68 13.14 -3.85
CA ALA A 194 -3.24 12.54 -5.05
C ALA A 194 -4.74 12.83 -5.03
N SER A 195 -5.20 13.59 -6.03
CA SER A 195 -6.55 14.15 -6.17
C SER A 195 -7.61 13.32 -5.47
N GLU A 196 -7.90 13.66 -4.21
CA GLU A 196 -9.14 13.25 -3.58
C GLU A 196 -10.24 13.90 -4.42
N PRO A 197 -11.28 13.16 -4.85
CA PRO A 197 -12.40 13.75 -5.55
C PRO A 197 -13.26 14.53 -4.54
N GLN A 198 -12.72 15.66 -4.03
CA GLN A 198 -13.52 16.67 -3.34
C GLN A 198 -14.49 17.24 -4.37
N GLY A 199 -15.71 16.68 -4.42
CA GLY A 199 -16.84 17.27 -5.12
C GLY A 199 -17.41 16.51 -6.32
N GLN A 200 -16.95 15.29 -6.66
CA GLN A 200 -17.65 14.50 -7.68
C GLN A 200 -18.94 13.92 -7.11
N ARG A 201 -20.07 14.57 -7.45
CA ARG A 201 -21.40 14.04 -7.21
C ARG A 201 -21.62 12.91 -8.21
N TYR A 202 -21.37 11.67 -7.80
CA TYR A 202 -21.67 10.48 -8.60
C TYR A 202 -23.12 10.52 -9.08
N THR A 203 -23.34 10.13 -10.34
CA THR A 203 -24.68 9.91 -10.86
C THR A 203 -25.35 8.72 -10.18
N GLY A 204 -26.68 8.61 -10.27
CA GLY A 204 -27.40 7.46 -9.72
C GLY A 204 -26.93 6.12 -10.31
N GLU A 205 -26.58 6.10 -11.60
CA GLU A 205 -26.00 4.93 -12.27
C GLU A 205 -24.64 4.54 -11.66
N GLU A 206 -23.75 5.51 -11.45
CA GLU A 206 -22.42 5.26 -10.88
C GLU A 206 -22.50 4.76 -9.44
N ILE A 207 -23.40 5.34 -8.64
CA ILE A 207 -23.65 4.88 -7.26
C ILE A 207 -24.11 3.43 -7.26
N GLU A 208 -25.00 3.05 -8.19
CA GLU A 208 -25.47 1.66 -8.30
C GLU A 208 -24.36 0.70 -8.71
N VAL A 209 -23.51 1.08 -9.67
CA VAL A 209 -22.33 0.30 -10.04
C VAL A 209 -21.41 0.11 -8.82
N LEU A 210 -21.04 1.20 -8.14
CA LEU A 210 -20.13 1.17 -7.01
C LEU A 210 -20.68 0.40 -5.81
N ARG A 211 -21.99 0.47 -5.57
CA ARG A 211 -22.71 -0.31 -4.57
C ARG A 211 -22.67 -1.79 -4.94
N LYS A 212 -23.07 -2.14 -6.17
CA LYS A 212 -23.08 -3.54 -6.61
C LYS A 212 -21.70 -4.18 -6.54
N THR A 213 -20.66 -3.46 -6.95
CA THR A 213 -19.27 -3.94 -6.92
C THR A 213 -18.53 -3.62 -5.62
N SER A 214 -19.24 -3.20 -4.57
CA SER A 214 -18.67 -3.10 -3.22
C SER A 214 -18.60 -4.45 -2.54
N LYS A 215 -19.48 -5.38 -2.91
CA LYS A 215 -19.49 -6.75 -2.41
C LYS A 215 -18.47 -7.58 -3.19
N ILE A 216 -17.31 -7.81 -2.60
CA ILE A 216 -16.21 -8.58 -3.18
C ILE A 216 -16.01 -9.83 -2.32
N ASN A 217 -16.06 -11.02 -2.92
CA ASN A 217 -16.00 -12.30 -2.21
C ASN A 217 -17.03 -12.41 -1.07
N GLY A 218 -18.22 -11.82 -1.29
CA GLY A 218 -19.30 -11.80 -0.31
C GLY A 218 -19.17 -10.74 0.80
N ILE A 219 -18.04 -10.02 0.89
CA ILE A 219 -17.75 -9.00 1.91
C ILE A 219 -17.95 -7.60 1.31
N GLU A 220 -18.60 -6.71 2.06
CA GLU A 220 -18.83 -5.33 1.63
C GLU A 220 -17.64 -4.43 1.94
N TYR A 221 -17.12 -3.76 0.90
CA TYR A 221 -16.08 -2.74 0.98
C TYR A 221 -16.62 -1.45 0.36
N VAL A 222 -17.10 -0.51 1.18
CA VAL A 222 -17.66 0.74 0.67
C VAL A 222 -16.56 1.73 0.26
N PRO A 223 -16.86 2.68 -0.66
CA PRO A 223 -15.95 3.77 -0.97
C PRO A 223 -15.53 4.52 0.31
N PHE A 224 -14.25 4.86 0.41
CA PHE A 224 -13.69 5.63 1.51
C PHE A 224 -14.19 7.07 1.43
N MET A 225 -14.78 7.56 2.51
CA MET A 225 -15.37 8.89 2.64
C MET A 225 -14.75 9.62 3.85
N SER A 226 -14.90 10.94 3.91
CA SER A 226 -14.37 11.74 5.02
C SER A 226 -14.92 11.35 6.40
N VAL A 227 -16.12 10.76 6.46
CA VAL A 227 -16.69 10.21 7.70
C VAL A 227 -15.88 9.04 8.25
N ASP A 228 -15.18 8.28 7.40
CA ASP A 228 -14.35 7.15 7.82
C ASP A 228 -13.09 7.58 8.58
N LEU A 229 -12.71 8.85 8.50
CA LEU A 229 -11.65 9.42 9.34
C LEU A 229 -12.06 9.51 10.82
N ARG A 230 -13.35 9.32 11.13
CA ARG A 230 -13.91 9.25 12.49
C ARG A 230 -14.16 7.80 12.94
N GLU A 231 -13.62 6.82 12.23
CA GLU A 231 -13.75 5.41 12.61
C GLU A 231 -13.14 5.19 14.02
N ARG A 232 -13.93 4.60 14.92
CA ARG A 232 -13.47 4.31 16.29
C ARG A 232 -12.50 3.13 16.30
N PHE A 233 -11.34 3.32 16.91
CA PHE A 233 -10.30 2.28 17.04
C PHE A 233 -10.11 1.76 18.47
N ALA A 234 -10.56 2.50 19.48
CA ALA A 234 -10.40 2.15 20.88
C ALA A 234 -11.61 1.38 21.42
N PHE A 235 -11.31 0.24 22.08
CA PHE A 235 -12.31 -0.65 22.67
C PHE A 235 -11.77 -1.30 23.97
N PRO A 236 -12.63 -1.55 24.97
CA PRO A 236 -12.24 -2.20 26.23
C PRO A 236 -11.99 -3.70 26.07
N VAL A 237 -12.38 -4.29 24.94
CA VAL A 237 -12.11 -5.70 24.55
C VAL A 237 -11.42 -5.71 23.20
N PRO A 238 -10.42 -6.59 22.97
CA PRO A 238 -9.73 -6.63 21.68
C PRO A 238 -10.69 -6.93 20.52
N PHE A 239 -10.63 -6.09 19.50
CA PHE A 239 -11.45 -6.18 18.30
C PHE A 239 -11.21 -7.50 17.58
N SER A 240 -12.29 -8.10 17.11
CA SER A 240 -12.28 -9.30 16.27
C SER A 240 -13.08 -9.03 15.01
N ASP A 241 -12.54 -9.45 13.88
CA ASP A 241 -13.15 -9.22 12.59
C ASP A 241 -14.46 -10.04 12.47
N LYS A 242 -15.55 -9.37 12.12
CA LYS A 242 -16.87 -10.01 11.95
C LYS A 242 -16.88 -11.06 10.83
N CYS A 243 -15.97 -10.93 9.86
CA CYS A 243 -15.82 -11.90 8.77
C CYS A 243 -15.05 -13.16 9.20
N GLY A 244 -14.51 -13.21 10.41
CA GLY A 244 -13.73 -14.33 10.92
C GLY A 244 -12.29 -14.38 10.39
N LYS A 245 -11.67 -15.56 10.49
CA LYS A 245 -10.28 -15.78 10.06
C LYS A 245 -10.21 -16.05 8.57
N LEU A 246 -9.17 -15.50 7.93
CA LEU A 246 -8.97 -15.68 6.50
C LEU A 246 -8.64 -17.15 6.18
N PRO A 247 -9.19 -17.72 5.08
CA PRO A 247 -8.84 -19.07 4.69
C PRO A 247 -7.37 -19.13 4.29
N LEU A 248 -6.68 -20.13 4.82
CA LEU A 248 -5.26 -20.37 4.58
C LEU A 248 -5.04 -21.19 3.30
N SER A 249 -3.93 -20.93 2.62
CA SER A 249 -3.49 -21.75 1.48
C SER A 249 -3.19 -23.20 1.93
N PRO A 250 -3.17 -24.18 1.00
CA PRO A 250 -2.79 -25.55 1.35
C PRO A 250 -1.41 -25.66 2.03
N LYS A 251 -0.43 -24.87 1.56
CA LYS A 251 0.91 -24.81 2.16
C LYS A 251 0.86 -24.26 3.59
N GLN A 252 0.09 -23.19 3.81
CA GLN A 252 -0.10 -22.63 5.16
C GLN A 252 -0.80 -23.59 6.10
N LYS A 253 -1.86 -24.27 5.65
CA LYS A 253 -2.59 -25.25 6.47
C LYS A 253 -1.69 -26.38 6.97
N ALA A 254 -0.73 -26.82 6.16
CA ALA A 254 0.20 -27.89 6.55
C ALA A 254 1.14 -27.48 7.69
N MET A 255 1.47 -26.19 7.80
CA MET A 255 2.40 -25.65 8.82
C MET A 255 1.67 -24.98 9.99
N PHE A 256 0.41 -24.62 9.81
CA PHE A 256 -0.40 -23.84 10.73
C PHE A 256 -0.54 -24.50 12.10
N SER A 257 -0.26 -23.71 13.13
CA SER A 257 -0.47 -24.08 14.54
C SER A 257 -1.68 -23.36 15.11
N ARG A 258 -1.66 -22.01 15.11
CA ARG A 258 -2.72 -21.17 15.68
C ARG A 258 -2.70 -19.76 15.10
N TRP A 259 -3.77 -19.03 15.36
CA TRP A 259 -3.82 -17.58 15.18
C TRP A 259 -3.35 -16.90 16.47
N VAL A 260 -2.55 -15.85 16.34
CA VAL A 260 -2.02 -15.08 17.48
C VAL A 260 -2.17 -13.60 17.24
N ARG A 261 -2.32 -12.82 18.29
CA ARG A 261 -2.14 -11.37 18.23
C ARG A 261 -0.67 -10.98 18.41
N PRO A 262 -0.26 -9.78 17.98
CA PRO A 262 1.13 -9.32 18.11
C PRO A 262 1.68 -9.34 19.53
N ASP A 263 0.85 -8.98 20.51
CA ASP A 263 1.17 -8.93 21.94
C ASP A 263 1.38 -10.32 22.56
N GLU A 264 0.88 -11.39 21.92
CA GLU A 264 1.13 -12.78 22.34
C GLU A 264 2.50 -13.32 21.91
N ILE A 265 3.19 -12.64 21.01
CA ILE A 265 4.48 -13.08 20.45
C ILE A 265 5.58 -12.02 20.53
N SER A 266 5.23 -10.77 20.85
CA SER A 266 6.15 -9.65 21.03
C SER A 266 5.77 -8.82 22.24
N ASN A 267 6.79 -8.42 23.03
CA ASN A 267 6.59 -7.51 24.15
C ASN A 267 6.35 -6.06 23.73
N ASN A 268 6.88 -5.63 22.58
CA ASN A 268 6.82 -4.22 22.16
C ASN A 268 6.40 -4.11 20.69
N PRO A 269 5.19 -4.57 20.33
CA PRO A 269 4.69 -4.42 18.98
C PRO A 269 4.61 -2.94 18.60
N THR A 270 5.01 -2.64 17.38
CA THR A 270 4.97 -1.30 16.80
C THR A 270 4.38 -1.39 15.39
N MET A 271 3.67 -0.34 14.98
CA MET A 271 3.12 -0.30 13.64
C MET A 271 4.25 -0.24 12.61
N ILE A 272 5.11 0.78 12.71
CA ILE A 272 6.26 1.02 11.84
C ILE A 272 7.40 1.54 12.71
N TYR A 273 8.56 0.90 12.61
CA TYR A 273 9.81 1.43 13.13
C TYR A 273 10.54 2.20 12.03
N THR A 274 10.65 1.61 10.84
CA THR A 274 11.25 2.21 9.65
C THR A 274 10.54 1.70 8.40
N VAL A 275 10.18 2.60 7.48
CA VAL A 275 9.64 2.21 6.18
C VAL A 275 10.81 1.78 5.30
N SER A 276 11.16 0.49 5.39
CA SER A 276 12.33 -0.08 4.73
C SER A 276 11.93 -1.28 3.86
N SER A 277 12.20 -1.17 2.55
CA SER A 277 12.02 -2.28 1.62
C SER A 277 12.90 -3.49 1.96
N PHE A 278 14.01 -3.28 2.65
CA PHE A 278 14.98 -4.31 3.04
C PHE A 278 14.44 -5.23 4.13
N SER A 279 13.56 -4.70 4.99
CA SER A 279 12.96 -5.44 6.09
C SER A 279 11.90 -6.46 5.63
N ILE A 280 11.26 -6.22 4.49
CA ILE A 280 10.12 -7.01 4.01
C ILE A 280 10.58 -8.38 3.53
N LYS A 281 9.96 -9.44 4.07
CA LYS A 281 10.21 -10.83 3.71
C LYS A 281 8.89 -11.55 3.45
N GLN A 282 8.79 -12.15 2.27
CA GLN A 282 7.73 -13.10 1.93
C GLN A 282 8.02 -14.47 2.54
N THR A 283 6.96 -15.15 2.96
CA THR A 283 7.01 -16.52 3.48
C THR A 283 6.37 -17.49 2.50
N ILE A 284 5.47 -18.36 2.95
CA ILE A 284 4.79 -19.38 2.14
C ILE A 284 3.54 -18.84 1.42
N VAL A 285 3.42 -17.52 1.35
CA VAL A 285 2.33 -16.80 0.67
C VAL A 285 2.50 -16.93 -0.85
N SER A 286 1.40 -17.11 -1.56
CA SER A 286 1.34 -17.29 -3.02
C SER A 286 1.58 -16.02 -3.82
N ASP A 287 1.20 -14.85 -3.28
CA ASP A 287 1.22 -13.58 -4.02
C ASP A 287 2.55 -12.81 -3.85
N CYS A 288 3.54 -13.20 -4.67
CA CYS A 288 4.83 -12.52 -4.67
C CYS A 288 4.79 -11.08 -5.21
N SER A 289 3.88 -10.79 -6.15
CA SER A 289 3.80 -9.47 -6.77
C SER A 289 3.29 -8.43 -5.80
N PHE A 290 2.41 -8.79 -4.86
CA PHE A 290 2.00 -7.87 -3.81
C PHE A 290 3.16 -7.49 -2.89
N VAL A 291 4.00 -8.45 -2.49
CA VAL A 291 5.15 -8.19 -1.62
C VAL A 291 6.23 -7.37 -2.35
N ALA A 292 6.47 -7.63 -3.64
CA ALA A 292 7.32 -6.79 -4.47
C ALA A 292 6.79 -5.35 -4.57
N SER A 293 5.46 -5.20 -4.72
CA SER A 293 4.77 -3.91 -4.79
C SER A 293 4.90 -3.12 -3.49
N LEU A 294 4.81 -3.81 -2.34
CA LEU A 294 5.04 -3.22 -1.02
C LEU A 294 6.49 -2.74 -0.87
N ALA A 295 7.46 -3.54 -1.33
CA ALA A 295 8.87 -3.20 -1.28
C ALA A 295 9.24 -1.96 -2.09
N ILE A 296 8.78 -1.86 -3.35
CA ILE A 296 9.05 -0.66 -4.15
C ILE A 296 8.34 0.58 -3.60
N SER A 297 7.13 0.42 -3.08
CA SER A 297 6.37 1.53 -2.48
C SER A 297 7.05 2.06 -1.21
N ALA A 298 7.56 1.17 -0.36
CA ALA A 298 8.35 1.55 0.81
C ALA A 298 9.67 2.25 0.43
N ALA A 299 10.38 1.73 -0.59
CA ALA A 299 11.59 2.35 -1.10
C ALA A 299 11.33 3.75 -1.69
N TYR A 300 10.20 3.92 -2.39
CA TYR A 300 9.78 5.20 -2.95
C TYR A 300 9.47 6.22 -1.85
N GLU A 301 8.67 5.84 -0.86
CA GLU A 301 8.28 6.71 0.24
C GLU A 301 9.51 7.26 0.96
N ARG A 302 10.48 6.39 1.28
CA ARG A 302 11.75 6.80 1.87
C ARG A 302 12.57 7.70 0.95
N ARG A 303 12.63 7.39 -0.35
CA ARG A 303 13.46 8.14 -1.30
C ARG A 303 12.98 9.55 -1.57
N TYR A 304 11.68 9.72 -1.72
CA TYR A 304 11.05 10.98 -2.14
C TYR A 304 10.33 11.70 -0.99
N ASN A 305 10.33 11.14 0.22
CA ASN A 305 9.59 11.64 1.37
C ASN A 305 8.09 11.86 1.06
N LYS A 306 7.49 10.88 0.36
CA LYS A 306 6.09 10.91 -0.08
C LYS A 306 5.35 9.69 0.44
N LYS A 307 4.40 9.93 1.36
CA LYS A 307 3.64 8.88 2.06
C LYS A 307 2.75 8.07 1.10
N LEU A 308 3.19 6.87 0.71
CA LEU A 308 2.41 5.89 -0.06
C LEU A 308 1.90 4.74 0.82
N ILE A 309 2.70 4.30 1.78
CA ILE A 309 2.42 3.21 2.72
C ILE A 309 1.86 3.77 4.03
N THR A 310 2.53 4.75 4.64
CA THR A 310 2.10 5.26 5.95
C THR A 310 0.73 5.93 5.91
N SER A 311 0.37 6.56 4.79
CA SER A 311 -0.88 7.31 4.62
C SER A 311 -2.14 6.43 4.47
N ILE A 312 -1.97 5.13 4.23
CA ILE A 312 -3.07 4.19 4.01
C ILE A 312 -3.41 3.34 5.23
N ILE A 313 -2.62 3.40 6.31
CA ILE A 313 -2.81 2.61 7.54
C ILE A 313 -3.40 3.50 8.63
N TYR A 314 -4.42 2.99 9.34
CA TYR A 314 -5.09 3.65 10.46
C TYR A 314 -5.25 2.68 11.63
N PRO A 315 -5.26 3.16 12.89
CA PRO A 315 -5.31 4.56 13.31
C PRO A 315 -4.03 5.35 13.03
N GLN A 316 -4.16 6.68 12.99
CA GLN A 316 -3.05 7.62 12.80
C GLN A 316 -3.02 8.64 13.92
N ASN A 317 -1.81 8.99 14.37
CA ASN A 317 -1.60 10.04 15.36
C ASN A 317 -1.86 11.45 14.77
N LYS A 318 -1.74 12.50 15.59
CA LYS A 318 -1.91 13.92 15.16
C LYS A 318 -1.00 14.35 14.00
N LYS A 319 0.10 13.63 13.71
CA LYS A 319 1.02 13.88 12.59
C LYS A 319 0.63 13.12 11.31
N GLY A 320 -0.47 12.37 11.32
CA GLY A 320 -0.88 11.49 10.23
C GLY A 320 0.13 10.35 10.03
N GLU A 321 0.72 9.85 11.11
CA GLU A 321 1.59 8.68 11.11
C GLU A 321 0.84 7.51 11.75
N PRO A 322 0.93 6.29 11.18
CA PRO A 322 0.17 5.17 11.67
C PRO A 322 0.69 4.68 13.03
N GLU A 323 -0.22 4.34 13.92
CA GLU A 323 0.10 3.97 15.30
C GLU A 323 -0.31 2.53 15.62
N TYR A 324 0.39 1.93 16.58
CA TYR A 324 0.00 0.63 17.10
C TYR A 324 -1.28 0.77 17.93
N ASN A 325 -2.26 -0.07 17.63
CA ASN A 325 -3.51 -0.15 18.37
C ASN A 325 -3.55 -1.43 19.22
N PRO A 326 -3.45 -1.35 20.55
CA PRO A 326 -3.53 -2.52 21.43
C PRO A 326 -4.94 -3.12 21.49
N CYS A 327 -5.96 -2.42 21.02
CA CYS A 327 -7.30 -2.98 20.83
C CYS A 327 -7.39 -3.87 19.58
N GLY A 328 -6.35 -3.92 18.74
CA GLY A 328 -6.24 -4.87 17.63
C GLY A 328 -7.19 -4.60 16.45
N LYS A 329 -7.72 -3.38 16.33
CA LYS A 329 -8.50 -2.94 15.15
C LYS A 329 -7.64 -2.06 14.26
N TYR A 330 -7.63 -2.37 12.97
CA TYR A 330 -6.95 -1.55 11.97
C TYR A 330 -7.85 -1.31 10.75
N MET A 331 -7.58 -0.21 10.06
CA MET A 331 -8.19 0.10 8.77
C MET A 331 -7.09 0.37 7.75
N VAL A 332 -7.18 -0.28 6.59
CA VAL A 332 -6.30 -0.05 5.46
C VAL A 332 -7.11 0.53 4.30
N LYS A 333 -6.64 1.64 3.72
CA LYS A 333 -7.25 2.30 2.56
C LYS A 333 -6.64 1.75 1.28
N LEU A 334 -7.40 0.95 0.52
CA LEU A 334 -6.96 0.36 -0.75
C LEU A 334 -7.78 0.89 -1.92
N HIS A 335 -7.15 1.07 -3.09
CA HIS A 335 -7.81 1.55 -4.30
C HIS A 335 -8.37 0.38 -5.13
N ILE A 336 -9.63 0.03 -4.89
CA ILE A 336 -10.27 -1.15 -5.48
C ILE A 336 -11.49 -0.74 -6.29
N ASN A 337 -11.63 -1.30 -7.50
CA ASN A 337 -12.76 -1.03 -8.40
C ASN A 337 -12.92 0.48 -8.69
N GLY A 338 -11.78 1.13 -8.99
CA GLY A 338 -11.72 2.51 -9.46
C GLY A 338 -11.81 3.61 -8.39
N VAL A 339 -11.97 3.24 -7.12
CA VAL A 339 -12.12 4.16 -5.99
C VAL A 339 -11.34 3.68 -4.75
N PRO A 340 -10.90 4.58 -3.86
CA PRO A 340 -10.41 4.18 -2.54
C PRO A 340 -11.55 3.54 -1.73
N ARG A 341 -11.25 2.46 -1.01
CA ARG A 341 -12.18 1.72 -0.15
C ARG A 341 -11.54 1.43 1.19
N LYS A 342 -12.34 1.42 2.25
CA LYS A 342 -11.87 1.03 3.59
C LYS A 342 -11.89 -0.47 3.76
N VAL A 343 -10.82 -1.01 4.34
CA VAL A 343 -10.71 -2.42 4.70
C VAL A 343 -10.41 -2.51 6.19
N ILE A 344 -11.43 -2.86 6.96
CA ILE A 344 -11.29 -3.11 8.41
C ILE A 344 -10.75 -4.52 8.61
N ILE A 345 -9.74 -4.67 9.47
CA ILE A 345 -9.16 -5.95 9.87
C ILE A 345 -8.95 -5.99 11.39
N ASP A 346 -9.00 -7.19 11.95
CA ASP A 346 -8.34 -7.46 13.24
C ASP A 346 -6.83 -7.73 13.04
N ASP A 347 -6.08 -7.92 14.12
CA ASP A 347 -4.63 -8.14 14.10
C ASP A 347 -4.19 -9.59 14.35
N PHE A 348 -5.12 -10.54 14.28
CA PHE A 348 -4.74 -11.95 14.36
C PHE A 348 -3.94 -12.38 13.14
N LEU A 349 -2.75 -12.95 13.34
CA LEU A 349 -1.88 -13.46 12.30
C LEU A 349 -1.67 -14.98 12.46
N PRO A 350 -1.55 -15.73 11.36
CA PRO A 350 -1.32 -17.17 11.43
C PRO A 350 0.16 -17.46 11.71
N VAL A 351 0.44 -18.37 12.65
CA VAL A 351 1.80 -18.84 12.94
C VAL A 351 1.94 -20.35 12.79
N ASP A 352 3.18 -20.79 12.57
CA ASP A 352 3.54 -22.20 12.60
C ASP A 352 3.81 -22.73 14.01
N HIS A 353 4.22 -23.99 14.10
CA HIS A 353 4.54 -24.69 15.34
C HIS A 353 5.79 -24.13 16.05
N SER A 354 6.64 -23.38 15.34
CA SER A 354 7.80 -22.68 15.89
C SER A 354 7.48 -21.25 16.34
N GLY A 355 6.27 -20.76 16.09
CA GLY A 355 5.84 -19.40 16.39
C GLY A 355 6.21 -18.38 15.31
N GLU A 356 6.66 -18.83 14.14
CA GLU A 356 6.96 -17.95 13.01
C GLU A 356 5.71 -17.63 12.19
N LEU A 357 5.63 -16.40 11.69
CA LEU A 357 4.48 -15.93 10.91
C LEU A 357 4.38 -16.65 9.56
N LEU A 358 3.16 -17.04 9.19
CA LEU A 358 2.81 -17.66 7.91
C LEU A 358 2.33 -16.66 6.85
N CYS A 359 2.27 -15.38 7.21
CA CYS A 359 2.08 -14.24 6.32
C CYS A 359 3.44 -13.57 6.03
N SER A 360 3.48 -12.59 5.12
CA SER A 360 4.67 -11.77 4.94
C SER A 360 4.91 -10.91 6.19
N TYR A 361 6.18 -10.66 6.51
CA TYR A 361 6.58 -9.96 7.73
C TYR A 361 7.81 -9.08 7.53
N SER A 362 8.09 -8.23 8.52
CA SER A 362 9.36 -7.51 8.62
C SER A 362 10.40 -8.36 9.35
N ASN A 363 11.65 -8.33 8.91
CA ASN A 363 12.78 -8.91 9.64
C ASN A 363 12.89 -8.34 11.08
N ASN A 364 12.31 -7.17 11.34
CA ASN A 364 12.00 -6.72 12.69
C ASN A 364 10.67 -7.35 13.14
N LYS A 365 10.75 -8.36 14.00
CA LYS A 365 9.58 -9.09 14.54
C LYS A 365 8.57 -8.22 15.30
N ASN A 366 8.96 -7.00 15.69
CA ASN A 366 8.08 -6.07 16.37
C ASN A 366 7.26 -5.20 15.40
N GLU A 367 7.59 -5.15 14.11
CA GLU A 367 6.86 -4.36 13.11
C GLU A 367 5.69 -5.12 12.49
N LEU A 368 4.53 -4.44 12.40
CA LEU A 368 3.29 -5.09 11.98
C LEU A 368 2.79 -4.68 10.59
N TRP A 369 3.23 -3.52 10.08
CA TRP A 369 2.66 -2.93 8.86
C TRP A 369 2.67 -3.87 7.65
N VAL A 370 3.73 -4.66 7.46
CA VAL A 370 3.83 -5.63 6.34
C VAL A 370 2.70 -6.66 6.42
N SER A 371 2.56 -7.30 7.59
CA SER A 371 1.58 -8.36 7.81
C SER A 371 0.15 -7.84 7.78
N LEU A 372 -0.09 -6.65 8.32
CA LEU A 372 -1.42 -6.03 8.35
C LEU A 372 -1.88 -5.55 6.97
N ILE A 373 -1.00 -4.95 6.17
CA ILE A 373 -1.32 -4.53 4.80
C ILE A 373 -1.58 -5.77 3.92
N GLU A 374 -0.75 -6.80 4.02
CA GLU A 374 -0.99 -8.07 3.32
C GLU A 374 -2.32 -8.68 3.74
N LYS A 375 -2.61 -8.74 5.05
CA LYS A 375 -3.89 -9.26 5.54
C LYS A 375 -5.09 -8.50 4.98
N ALA A 376 -5.03 -7.17 4.96
CA ALA A 376 -6.10 -6.35 4.37
C ALA A 376 -6.29 -6.67 2.88
N TYR A 377 -5.19 -6.80 2.13
CA TYR A 377 -5.25 -7.15 0.72
C TYR A 377 -5.80 -8.57 0.48
N MET A 378 -5.31 -9.56 1.22
CA MET A 378 -5.80 -10.94 1.16
C MET A 378 -7.27 -11.04 1.56
N LYS A 379 -7.73 -10.24 2.53
CA LYS A 379 -9.16 -10.16 2.87
C LYS A 379 -10.01 -9.72 1.67
N VAL A 380 -9.57 -8.70 0.93
CA VAL A 380 -10.24 -8.27 -0.31
C VAL A 380 -10.19 -9.37 -1.37
N MET A 381 -9.04 -10.02 -1.53
CA MET A 381 -8.81 -11.07 -2.55
C MET A 381 -9.39 -12.45 -2.19
N GLY A 382 -10.06 -12.58 -1.04
CA GLY A 382 -10.84 -13.76 -0.66
C GLY A 382 -10.13 -14.75 0.26
N GLY A 383 -8.89 -14.44 0.69
CA GLY A 383 -8.11 -15.23 1.63
C GLY A 383 -6.63 -15.31 1.30
N TYR A 384 -5.86 -15.95 2.18
CA TYR A 384 -4.47 -16.30 1.89
C TYR A 384 -4.34 -17.46 0.90
N ASP A 385 -5.44 -18.14 0.58
CA ASP A 385 -5.53 -19.12 -0.51
C ASP A 385 -5.69 -18.49 -1.91
N PHE A 386 -5.58 -17.16 -1.99
CA PHE A 386 -5.58 -16.43 -3.25
C PHE A 386 -4.47 -16.96 -4.18
N PRO A 387 -4.76 -17.31 -5.46
CA PRO A 387 -3.78 -17.92 -6.36
C PRO A 387 -2.61 -16.99 -6.76
N GLY A 388 -2.72 -15.68 -6.49
CA GLY A 388 -1.75 -14.67 -6.88
C GLY A 388 -2.26 -13.76 -7.99
N SER A 389 -1.52 -12.68 -8.23
CA SER A 389 -1.87 -11.60 -9.17
C SER A 389 -0.63 -11.16 -9.96
N ASN A 390 -0.58 -9.88 -10.36
CA ASN A 390 0.62 -9.26 -10.91
C ASN A 390 0.73 -7.82 -10.40
N SER A 391 1.93 -7.25 -10.52
CA SER A 391 2.26 -5.97 -9.91
C SER A 391 1.43 -4.78 -10.40
N ASN A 392 0.85 -4.84 -11.60
CA ASN A 392 -0.04 -3.76 -12.06
C ASN A 392 -1.32 -3.70 -11.23
N ILE A 393 -1.87 -4.87 -10.88
CA ILE A 393 -3.07 -4.98 -10.05
C ILE A 393 -2.72 -4.55 -8.62
N ASP A 394 -1.60 -5.06 -8.11
CA ASP A 394 -1.19 -4.85 -6.72
C ASP A 394 -0.76 -3.41 -6.44
N LEU A 395 0.09 -2.81 -7.29
CA LEU A 395 0.47 -1.41 -7.14
C LEU A 395 -0.72 -0.49 -7.33
N HIS A 396 -1.63 -0.79 -8.27
CA HIS A 396 -2.84 0.01 -8.43
C HIS A 396 -3.74 -0.09 -7.20
N ALA A 397 -3.92 -1.28 -6.63
CA ALA A 397 -4.67 -1.49 -5.39
C ALA A 397 -4.03 -0.79 -4.19
N LEU A 398 -2.69 -0.81 -4.09
CA LEU A 398 -1.97 -0.25 -2.96
C LEU A 398 -1.88 1.29 -3.03
N THR A 399 -1.70 1.87 -4.22
CA THR A 399 -1.32 3.28 -4.37
C THR A 399 -2.33 4.12 -5.16
N GLY A 400 -3.22 3.50 -5.95
CA GLY A 400 -4.07 4.18 -6.92
C GLY A 400 -3.31 4.74 -8.14
N TRP A 401 -2.02 4.44 -8.29
CA TRP A 401 -1.21 4.89 -9.43
C TRP A 401 -1.55 4.15 -10.72
N ILE A 402 -1.21 4.73 -11.86
CA ILE A 402 -1.72 4.31 -13.18
C ILE A 402 -0.90 3.12 -13.69
N PRO A 403 -1.48 1.92 -13.85
CA PRO A 403 -0.75 0.74 -14.28
C PRO A 403 -0.45 0.74 -15.79
N GLU A 404 0.74 0.28 -16.17
CA GLU A 404 1.16 0.01 -17.53
C GLU A 404 2.01 -1.27 -17.60
N ARG A 405 1.87 -2.03 -18.67
CA ARG A 405 2.65 -3.26 -18.91
C ARG A 405 3.53 -3.08 -20.15
N ILE A 406 4.81 -3.40 -20.03
CA ILE A 406 5.76 -3.49 -21.15
C ILE A 406 6.20 -4.94 -21.29
N ALA A 407 5.79 -5.60 -22.37
CA ALA A 407 6.25 -6.95 -22.70
C ALA A 407 7.64 -6.90 -23.35
N MET A 408 8.54 -7.76 -22.89
CA MET A 408 9.97 -7.75 -23.26
C MET A 408 10.40 -8.88 -24.19
N HIS A 409 9.50 -9.83 -24.48
CA HIS A 409 9.80 -10.97 -25.35
C HIS A 409 10.38 -10.55 -26.71
N SER A 410 11.29 -11.37 -27.24
CA SER A 410 11.96 -11.18 -28.53
C SER A 410 11.00 -10.96 -29.71
N ASP A 411 9.83 -11.56 -29.65
CA ASP A 411 8.85 -11.54 -30.74
C ASP A 411 8.03 -10.23 -30.75
N ASN A 412 8.14 -9.43 -29.68
CA ASN A 412 7.53 -8.12 -29.61
C ASN A 412 8.39 -7.08 -30.34
N GLN A 413 8.13 -6.90 -31.64
CA GLN A 413 8.82 -5.91 -32.49
C GLN A 413 8.72 -4.46 -31.95
N ALA A 414 7.78 -4.17 -31.05
CA ALA A 414 7.63 -2.84 -30.43
C ALA A 414 8.58 -2.59 -29.24
N PHE A 415 9.21 -3.62 -28.68
CA PHE A 415 10.12 -3.45 -27.54
C PHE A 415 11.50 -2.98 -28.00
N ASN A 416 11.82 -1.72 -27.69
CA ASN A 416 13.13 -1.15 -27.96
C ASN A 416 13.91 -0.99 -26.64
N LYS A 417 14.99 -1.77 -26.50
CA LYS A 417 15.81 -1.85 -25.27
C LYS A 417 16.34 -0.48 -24.82
N ASP A 418 16.84 0.33 -25.76
CA ASP A 418 17.51 1.60 -25.45
C ASP A 418 16.54 2.69 -25.00
N SER A 419 15.45 2.88 -25.77
CA SER A 419 14.42 3.86 -25.42
C SER A 419 13.68 3.48 -24.15
N SER A 420 13.45 2.18 -23.91
CA SER A 420 12.84 1.68 -22.67
C SER A 420 13.74 1.98 -21.48
N PHE A 421 15.02 1.61 -21.52
CA PHE A 421 15.94 1.92 -20.41
C PHE A 421 16.02 3.41 -20.13
N ARG A 422 16.21 4.23 -21.17
CA ARG A 422 16.29 5.70 -21.02
C ARG A 422 15.03 6.24 -20.35
N MET A 423 13.88 5.70 -20.73
CA MET A 423 12.61 6.09 -20.17
C MET A 423 12.50 5.72 -18.68
N LEU A 424 12.78 4.45 -18.34
CA LEU A 424 12.79 3.98 -16.97
C LEU A 424 13.74 4.80 -16.11
N TYR A 425 14.99 4.97 -16.53
CA TYR A 425 16.01 5.75 -15.82
C TYR A 425 15.53 7.18 -15.52
N GLN A 426 15.05 7.90 -16.53
CA GLN A 426 14.63 9.29 -16.37
C GLN A 426 13.42 9.43 -15.44
N ARG A 427 12.40 8.59 -15.58
CA ARG A 427 11.16 8.71 -14.79
C ARG A 427 11.31 8.19 -13.38
N PHE A 428 12.10 7.14 -13.23
CA PHE A 428 12.44 6.60 -11.92
C PHE A 428 13.11 7.66 -11.07
N HIS A 429 14.17 8.33 -11.57
CA HIS A 429 14.88 9.36 -10.81
C HIS A 429 14.07 10.63 -10.56
N LYS A 430 13.11 10.95 -11.42
CA LYS A 430 12.12 12.04 -11.18
C LYS A 430 11.06 11.70 -10.12
N GLY A 431 10.95 10.42 -9.72
CA GLY A 431 9.89 9.97 -8.82
C GLY A 431 8.51 9.94 -9.49
N ASP A 432 8.48 9.75 -10.81
CA ASP A 432 7.27 9.71 -11.64
C ASP A 432 6.67 8.30 -11.75
N VAL A 433 7.41 7.26 -11.38
CA VAL A 433 7.02 5.86 -11.64
C VAL A 433 7.58 4.90 -10.59
N LEU A 434 6.78 3.90 -10.21
CA LEU A 434 7.20 2.70 -9.49
C LEU A 434 7.39 1.56 -10.50
N ILE A 435 8.44 0.76 -10.32
CA ILE A 435 8.85 -0.24 -11.30
C ILE A 435 9.02 -1.60 -10.61
N THR A 436 8.39 -2.62 -11.19
CA THR A 436 8.68 -4.02 -10.89
C THR A 436 8.89 -4.77 -12.20
N THR A 437 9.54 -5.93 -12.11
CA THR A 437 9.80 -6.80 -13.26
C THR A 437 9.46 -8.23 -12.89
N ALA A 438 9.03 -9.05 -13.84
CA ALA A 438 8.74 -10.45 -13.58
C ALA A 438 9.39 -11.38 -14.59
N THR A 439 9.86 -12.51 -14.07
CA THR A 439 10.40 -13.61 -14.86
C THR A 439 9.28 -14.39 -15.55
N GLY A 440 9.65 -15.03 -16.65
CA GLY A 440 8.77 -15.90 -17.41
C GLY A 440 8.64 -17.31 -16.87
N VAL A 441 8.03 -18.16 -17.69
CA VAL A 441 8.13 -19.61 -17.53
C VAL A 441 9.57 -20.02 -17.79
N MET A 442 10.20 -20.68 -16.82
CA MET A 442 11.53 -21.30 -16.94
C MET A 442 11.53 -22.59 -16.13
N THR A 443 12.47 -23.49 -16.41
CA THR A 443 12.59 -24.72 -15.61
C THR A 443 13.18 -24.40 -14.22
N GLU A 444 12.91 -25.26 -13.23
CA GLU A 444 13.54 -25.12 -11.90
C GLU A 444 15.07 -25.18 -12.00
N GLU A 445 15.62 -26.04 -12.87
CA GLU A 445 17.06 -26.13 -13.14
C GLU A 445 17.65 -24.83 -13.70
N GLU A 446 16.96 -24.18 -14.64
CA GLU A 446 17.37 -22.87 -15.17
C GLU A 446 17.32 -21.78 -14.10
N GLY A 447 16.25 -21.79 -13.30
CA GLY A 447 16.08 -20.88 -12.17
C GLY A 447 17.21 -21.04 -11.15
N GLU A 448 17.52 -22.27 -10.73
CA GLU A 448 18.62 -22.57 -9.81
C GLU A 448 19.98 -22.19 -10.36
N LYS A 449 20.22 -22.46 -11.65
CA LYS A 449 21.46 -22.13 -12.34
C LYS A 449 21.74 -20.63 -12.33
N TRP A 450 20.73 -19.81 -12.60
CA TRP A 450 20.88 -18.35 -12.69
C TRP A 450 20.50 -17.61 -11.41
N GLY A 451 19.97 -18.31 -10.40
CA GLY A 451 19.48 -17.69 -9.16
C GLY A 451 18.23 -16.84 -9.38
N LEU A 452 17.36 -17.29 -10.29
CA LEU A 452 16.08 -16.66 -10.60
C LEU A 452 14.93 -17.62 -10.24
N VAL A 453 13.78 -17.07 -9.92
CA VAL A 453 12.58 -17.84 -9.62
C VAL A 453 11.67 -17.80 -10.86
N PRO A 454 11.12 -18.93 -11.34
CA PRO A 454 10.14 -18.93 -12.42
C PRO A 454 8.87 -18.15 -12.05
N THR A 455 8.29 -17.41 -13.01
CA THR A 455 6.98 -16.73 -12.86
C THR A 455 6.87 -15.86 -11.60
N HIS A 456 7.93 -15.10 -11.29
CA HIS A 456 8.09 -14.41 -10.01
C HIS A 456 8.37 -12.92 -10.19
N ALA A 457 7.83 -12.11 -9.28
CA ALA A 457 7.95 -10.66 -9.32
C ALA A 457 9.11 -10.14 -8.46
N TYR A 458 9.83 -9.16 -8.99
CA TYR A 458 10.96 -8.49 -8.36
C TYR A 458 10.73 -6.97 -8.33
N ALA A 459 11.09 -6.33 -7.21
CA ALA A 459 11.04 -4.88 -7.09
C ALA A 459 12.30 -4.24 -7.67
N VAL A 460 12.16 -3.19 -8.49
CA VAL A 460 13.32 -2.44 -9.02
C VAL A 460 13.66 -1.30 -8.06
N LEU A 461 14.66 -1.52 -7.22
CA LEU A 461 15.06 -0.59 -6.16
C LEU A 461 15.97 0.54 -6.64
N ASP A 462 16.77 0.37 -7.69
CA ASP A 462 17.61 1.44 -8.27
C ASP A 462 17.90 1.19 -9.76
N ILE A 463 18.21 2.25 -10.50
CA ILE A 463 18.60 2.20 -11.92
C ILE A 463 19.82 3.10 -12.12
N ARG A 464 20.91 2.53 -12.64
CA ARG A 464 22.20 3.22 -12.77
C ARG A 464 22.82 3.01 -14.15
N GLU A 465 23.64 3.96 -14.56
CA GLU A 465 24.41 3.90 -15.80
C GLU A 465 25.85 4.33 -15.53
N TYR A 466 26.81 3.48 -15.89
CA TYR A 466 28.24 3.71 -15.65
C TYR A 466 29.06 3.34 -16.87
N LYS A 467 29.79 4.32 -17.44
CA LYS A 467 30.64 4.14 -18.64
C LYS A 467 29.93 3.39 -19.79
N GLY A 468 28.65 3.70 -20.01
CA GLY A 468 27.81 3.07 -21.04
C GLY A 468 27.20 1.72 -20.66
N HIS A 469 27.53 1.16 -19.49
CA HIS A 469 26.87 -0.04 -18.95
C HIS A 469 25.67 0.35 -18.10
N ARG A 470 24.61 -0.46 -18.19
CA ARG A 470 23.28 -0.16 -17.62
C ARG A 470 22.90 -1.21 -16.59
N PHE A 471 22.47 -0.77 -15.42
CA PHE A 471 22.27 -1.64 -14.27
C PHE A 471 20.93 -1.37 -13.60
N LEU A 472 20.30 -2.43 -13.10
CA LEU A 472 19.13 -2.37 -12.24
C LEU A 472 19.43 -3.12 -10.94
N LEU A 473 19.07 -2.51 -9.82
CA LEU A 473 19.11 -3.14 -8.50
C LEU A 473 17.75 -3.77 -8.25
N LEU A 474 17.69 -5.09 -8.17
CA LEU A 474 16.46 -5.83 -7.93
C LEU A 474 16.39 -6.32 -6.49
N LYS A 475 15.18 -6.43 -5.94
CA LYS A 475 14.90 -7.16 -4.70
C LYS A 475 13.96 -8.32 -5.00
N ASN A 476 14.41 -9.52 -4.64
CA ASN A 476 13.57 -10.70 -4.49
C ASN A 476 12.74 -10.58 -3.19
N PRO A 477 11.41 -10.61 -3.25
CA PRO A 477 10.53 -10.59 -2.07
C PRO A 477 10.82 -11.67 -1.03
N TRP A 478 11.36 -12.82 -1.44
CA TRP A 478 11.74 -13.90 -0.54
C TRP A 478 12.91 -13.54 0.40
N SER A 479 13.59 -12.43 0.12
CA SER A 479 14.77 -11.95 0.85
C SER A 479 15.91 -12.98 0.93
N HIS A 480 15.95 -13.89 -0.04
CA HIS A 480 17.04 -14.80 -0.35
C HIS A 480 17.00 -15.11 -1.85
N LEU A 481 17.97 -15.88 -2.34
CA LEU A 481 18.16 -16.26 -3.74
C LEU A 481 18.44 -15.05 -4.64
N ARG A 482 19.73 -14.81 -4.89
CA ARG A 482 20.24 -13.77 -5.78
C ARG A 482 20.64 -14.31 -7.15
N TRP A 483 20.66 -13.39 -8.11
CA TRP A 483 21.26 -13.57 -9.43
C TRP A 483 22.69 -14.11 -9.35
N LYS A 484 22.97 -15.19 -10.10
CA LYS A 484 24.27 -15.88 -10.14
C LYS A 484 25.11 -15.57 -11.40
N GLY A 485 24.60 -14.73 -12.30
CA GLY A 485 25.31 -14.36 -13.53
C GLY A 485 26.28 -13.19 -13.35
N ARG A 486 26.44 -12.38 -14.41
CA ARG A 486 27.34 -11.22 -14.40
C ARG A 486 26.93 -10.21 -13.34
N TYR A 487 27.91 -9.65 -12.64
CA TYR A 487 27.70 -8.73 -11.51
C TYR A 487 27.00 -9.36 -10.30
N SER A 488 27.02 -10.70 -10.18
CA SER A 488 26.67 -11.38 -8.92
C SER A 488 27.77 -11.18 -7.87
N GLU A 489 27.48 -11.55 -6.62
CA GLU A 489 28.45 -11.54 -5.52
C GLU A 489 29.63 -12.51 -5.74
N ASN A 490 29.48 -13.51 -6.62
CA ASN A 490 30.51 -14.49 -6.94
C ASN A 490 31.27 -14.17 -8.24
N ASP A 491 30.93 -13.09 -8.93
CA ASP A 491 31.56 -12.69 -10.19
C ASP A 491 32.91 -11.99 -9.94
N LEU A 492 34.00 -12.73 -10.09
CA LEU A 492 35.36 -12.19 -9.93
C LEU A 492 35.87 -11.43 -11.16
N LYS A 493 35.15 -11.47 -12.30
CA LYS A 493 35.66 -10.98 -13.59
C LYS A 493 35.12 -9.60 -13.95
N ASN A 494 33.82 -9.36 -13.79
CA ASN A 494 33.21 -8.13 -14.31
C ASN A 494 33.17 -6.99 -13.28
N TRP A 495 33.30 -7.29 -11.99
CA TRP A 495 33.41 -6.27 -10.96
C TRP A 495 34.79 -5.59 -11.00
N THR A 496 34.81 -4.28 -11.30
CA THR A 496 36.00 -3.44 -11.14
C THR A 496 35.89 -2.62 -9.85
N PRO A 497 37.02 -2.21 -9.21
CA PRO A 497 36.98 -1.37 -8.02
C PRO A 497 36.18 -0.08 -8.20
N ASP A 498 36.31 0.57 -9.37
CA ASP A 498 35.53 1.76 -9.70
C ASP A 498 34.02 1.49 -9.77
N LEU A 499 33.63 0.37 -10.39
CA LEU A 499 32.22 -0.01 -10.54
C LEU A 499 31.62 -0.42 -9.19
N GLN A 500 32.35 -1.16 -8.36
CA GLN A 500 31.95 -1.49 -7.00
C GLN A 500 31.73 -0.21 -6.17
N LYS A 501 32.63 0.76 -6.28
CA LYS A 501 32.48 2.06 -5.63
C LYS A 501 31.27 2.84 -6.17
N TYR A 502 31.08 2.86 -7.49
CA TYR A 502 29.98 3.60 -8.12
C TYR A 502 28.60 3.02 -7.80
N LEU A 503 28.45 1.69 -7.83
CA LEU A 503 27.21 0.98 -7.47
C LEU A 503 27.09 0.74 -5.96
N ASN A 504 28.10 1.14 -5.18
CA ASN A 504 28.25 0.90 -3.76
C ASN A 504 27.96 -0.55 -3.36
N PHE A 505 28.58 -1.49 -4.08
CA PHE A 505 28.39 -2.92 -3.89
C PHE A 505 29.69 -3.54 -3.40
N ASP A 506 29.64 -4.20 -2.25
CA ASP A 506 30.74 -5.03 -1.74
C ASP A 506 30.39 -6.52 -1.90
N PRO A 507 31.04 -7.23 -2.83
CA PRO A 507 30.83 -8.66 -3.03
C PRO A 507 31.14 -9.50 -1.78
N ARG A 508 32.12 -9.10 -0.96
CA ARG A 508 32.55 -9.90 0.21
C ARG A 508 31.48 -9.91 1.29
N THR A 509 30.87 -8.75 1.55
CA THR A 509 29.73 -8.63 2.47
C THR A 509 28.51 -9.34 1.90
N ALA A 510 28.25 -9.21 0.60
CA ALA A 510 27.14 -9.88 -0.06
C ALA A 510 27.23 -11.41 0.04
N GLN A 511 28.42 -12.01 -0.07
CA GLN A 511 28.62 -13.46 0.09
C GLN A 511 28.30 -13.98 1.50
N LYS A 512 28.39 -13.14 2.54
CA LYS A 512 28.13 -13.54 3.93
C LYS A 512 26.64 -13.57 4.28
N ILE A 513 25.86 -12.65 3.72
CA ILE A 513 24.45 -12.47 4.06
C ILE A 513 23.65 -12.36 2.77
N ASP A 514 22.80 -13.34 2.51
CA ASP A 514 21.79 -13.25 1.46
C ASP A 514 20.56 -12.49 1.97
N ASN A 515 20.21 -11.43 1.27
CA ASN A 515 19.03 -10.60 1.52
C ASN A 515 18.14 -10.48 0.27
N GLY A 516 18.40 -11.29 -0.76
CA GLY A 516 17.65 -11.31 -2.02
C GLY A 516 17.82 -10.07 -2.91
N ILE A 517 18.75 -9.17 -2.59
CA ILE A 517 19.00 -7.95 -3.37
C ILE A 517 20.28 -8.08 -4.18
N PHE A 518 20.22 -7.75 -5.47
CA PHE A 518 21.34 -7.90 -6.39
C PHE A 518 21.28 -6.92 -7.55
N TRP A 519 22.45 -6.59 -8.10
CA TRP A 519 22.56 -5.86 -9.36
C TRP A 519 22.47 -6.84 -10.53
N ILE A 520 21.81 -6.42 -11.60
CA ILE A 520 21.77 -7.13 -12.88
C ILE A 520 22.00 -6.15 -14.03
N ALA A 521 22.70 -6.59 -15.08
CA ALA A 521 22.84 -5.80 -16.29
C ALA A 521 21.50 -5.69 -17.03
N TRP A 522 21.22 -4.54 -17.64
CA TRP A 522 19.99 -4.33 -18.42
C TRP A 522 19.84 -5.36 -19.54
N GLU A 523 20.94 -5.75 -20.17
CA GLU A 523 20.96 -6.75 -21.23
C GLU A 523 20.56 -8.13 -20.72
N ASP A 524 21.02 -8.51 -19.52
CA ASP A 524 20.67 -9.78 -18.88
C ASP A 524 19.20 -9.74 -18.41
N LEU A 525 18.74 -8.62 -17.86
CA LEU A 525 17.32 -8.45 -17.51
C LEU A 525 16.43 -8.64 -18.75
N CYS A 526 16.79 -8.03 -19.89
CA CYS A 526 16.11 -8.22 -21.17
C CYS A 526 16.16 -9.65 -21.73
N GLN A 527 17.03 -10.51 -21.22
CA GLN A 527 17.14 -11.90 -21.63
C GLN A 527 16.29 -12.83 -20.78
N TYR A 528 16.22 -12.60 -19.46
CA TYR A 528 15.60 -13.53 -18.52
C TYR A 528 14.22 -13.09 -17.98
N TYR A 529 13.82 -11.83 -18.22
CA TYR A 529 12.55 -11.28 -17.75
C TYR A 529 11.61 -11.01 -18.92
N ASP A 530 10.33 -11.34 -18.73
CA ASP A 530 9.31 -11.28 -19.78
C ASP A 530 8.58 -9.93 -19.79
N VAL A 531 8.56 -9.23 -18.66
CA VAL A 531 7.67 -8.09 -18.47
C VAL A 531 8.21 -7.11 -17.44
N ILE A 532 8.08 -5.82 -17.77
CA ILE A 532 8.16 -4.71 -16.81
C ILE A 532 6.76 -4.19 -16.54
N TYR A 533 6.44 -4.02 -15.26
CA TYR A 533 5.22 -3.37 -14.79
C TYR A 533 5.57 -1.98 -14.27
N LEU A 534 4.86 -0.99 -14.79
CA LEU A 534 5.01 0.41 -14.41
C LEU A 534 3.74 0.85 -13.70
N SER A 535 3.91 1.55 -12.57
CA SER A 535 2.84 2.28 -11.94
C SER A 535 3.19 3.76 -11.97
N TRP A 536 2.45 4.56 -12.72
CA TRP A 536 2.76 5.97 -12.96
C TRP A 536 2.07 6.86 -11.94
N ASN A 537 2.82 7.83 -11.44
CA ASN A 537 2.29 8.83 -10.53
C ASN A 537 1.18 9.66 -11.23
N PRO A 538 -0.07 9.63 -10.74
CA PRO A 538 -1.16 10.37 -11.35
C PRO A 538 -0.95 11.89 -11.29
N SER A 539 -0.07 12.40 -10.41
CA SER A 539 0.29 13.83 -10.35
C SER A 539 1.02 14.34 -11.59
N LEU A 540 1.39 13.46 -12.54
CA LEU A 540 1.87 13.83 -13.87
C LEU A 540 0.81 14.59 -14.69
N PHE A 541 -0.47 14.44 -14.34
CA PHE A 541 -1.60 15.01 -15.06
C PHE A 541 -2.28 16.08 -14.19
N LYS A 542 -2.69 17.17 -14.85
CA LYS A 542 -3.38 18.29 -14.18
C LYS A 542 -4.89 18.05 -14.10
N GLU A 543 -5.42 17.35 -15.09
CA GLU A 543 -6.85 17.11 -15.25
C GLU A 543 -7.10 15.60 -15.19
N SER A 544 -8.09 15.18 -14.39
CA SER A 544 -8.58 13.80 -14.39
C SER A 544 -10.07 13.74 -14.09
N THR A 545 -10.75 12.77 -14.69
CA THR A 545 -12.16 12.46 -14.42
C THR A 545 -12.38 10.97 -14.66
N CYS A 546 -13.33 10.37 -13.95
CA CYS A 546 -13.75 8.99 -14.17
C CYS A 546 -15.26 8.88 -14.33
N ILE A 547 -15.69 7.80 -14.99
CA ILE A 547 -17.08 7.35 -15.05
C ILE A 547 -17.12 5.88 -14.64
N HIS A 548 -18.06 5.52 -13.77
CA HIS A 548 -18.37 4.12 -13.45
C HIS A 548 -19.58 3.65 -14.27
N SER A 549 -19.48 2.51 -14.96
CA SER A 549 -20.55 2.02 -15.82
C SER A 549 -20.63 0.50 -15.83
N THR A 550 -21.75 0.01 -16.36
CA THR A 550 -22.01 -1.41 -16.62
C THR A 550 -22.11 -1.64 -18.12
N TRP A 551 -21.59 -2.77 -18.59
CA TRP A 551 -21.91 -3.33 -19.90
C TRP A 551 -22.57 -4.69 -19.73
N ASP A 552 -23.87 -4.75 -20.07
CA ASP A 552 -24.69 -5.95 -19.93
C ASP A 552 -24.33 -6.99 -21.01
N ALA A 553 -24.10 -8.23 -20.57
CA ALA A 553 -23.85 -9.38 -21.44
C ALA A 553 -24.95 -9.62 -22.48
N LYS A 554 -26.18 -9.19 -22.21
CA LYS A 554 -27.34 -9.39 -23.09
C LYS A 554 -27.40 -8.39 -24.26
N GLN A 555 -26.59 -7.34 -24.26
CA GLN A 555 -26.68 -6.27 -25.25
C GLN A 555 -25.70 -6.45 -26.42
N GLY A 556 -26.22 -6.64 -27.63
CA GLY A 556 -25.41 -6.76 -28.85
C GLY A 556 -24.72 -8.11 -29.02
N PRO A 557 -23.92 -8.28 -30.09
CA PRO A 557 -23.34 -9.57 -30.45
C PRO A 557 -22.32 -10.05 -29.40
N VAL A 558 -22.08 -11.36 -29.34
CA VAL A 558 -21.04 -11.96 -28.49
C VAL A 558 -19.64 -11.52 -28.96
N LYS A 559 -19.46 -11.44 -30.28
CA LYS A 559 -18.22 -10.98 -30.91
C LYS A 559 -18.44 -9.61 -31.53
N ASP A 560 -17.53 -8.70 -31.22
CA ASP A 560 -17.48 -7.36 -31.78
C ASP A 560 -17.10 -7.35 -33.29
N ALA A 561 -17.04 -8.50 -33.97
CA ALA A 561 -16.57 -8.62 -35.34
C ALA A 561 -17.47 -7.91 -36.37
N TYR A 562 -18.77 -7.80 -36.09
CA TYR A 562 -19.76 -7.28 -37.04
C TYR A 562 -20.38 -5.95 -36.63
N SER A 563 -20.45 -5.67 -35.32
CA SER A 563 -21.06 -4.42 -34.83
C SER A 563 -20.54 -4.00 -33.47
N LEU A 564 -20.29 -2.70 -33.32
CA LEU A 564 -19.96 -2.01 -32.07
C LEU A 564 -21.11 -1.14 -31.54
N ALA A 565 -22.28 -1.19 -32.19
CA ALA A 565 -23.39 -0.26 -31.92
C ALA A 565 -23.91 -0.33 -30.46
N ASN A 566 -23.80 -1.50 -29.84
CA ASN A 566 -24.25 -1.76 -28.47
C ASN A 566 -23.12 -1.67 -27.44
N ASN A 567 -21.88 -1.50 -27.89
CA ASN A 567 -20.76 -1.33 -27.00
C ASN A 567 -20.88 0.04 -26.31
N PRO A 568 -20.42 0.18 -25.05
CA PRO A 568 -20.35 1.49 -24.42
C PRO A 568 -19.37 2.39 -25.17
N GLN A 569 -19.85 3.58 -25.55
CA GLN A 569 -19.04 4.56 -26.28
C GLN A 569 -19.02 5.90 -25.56
N TYR A 570 -17.89 6.60 -25.66
CA TYR A 570 -17.65 7.86 -24.98
C TYR A 570 -17.01 8.86 -25.94
N LYS A 571 -17.44 10.12 -25.86
CA LYS A 571 -16.82 11.25 -26.55
C LYS A 571 -15.75 11.82 -25.63
N LEU A 572 -14.54 11.95 -26.17
CA LEU A 572 -13.41 12.63 -25.54
C LEU A 572 -12.95 13.78 -26.44
N GLU A 573 -13.08 15.00 -25.98
CA GLU A 573 -12.66 16.21 -26.69
C GLU A 573 -11.56 16.91 -25.89
N VAL A 574 -10.38 17.08 -26.48
CA VAL A 574 -9.18 17.57 -25.79
C VAL A 574 -8.69 18.84 -26.44
N GLN A 575 -8.47 19.87 -25.63
CA GLN A 575 -7.97 21.17 -26.08
C GLN A 575 -6.44 21.23 -25.93
N CYS A 576 -5.72 21.07 -27.04
CA CYS A 576 -4.26 21.02 -27.08
C CYS A 576 -3.68 22.25 -27.80
N PRO A 577 -3.54 23.42 -27.14
CA PRO A 577 -3.19 24.67 -27.82
C PRO A 577 -1.78 24.69 -28.43
N GLN A 578 -0.84 23.92 -27.87
CA GLN A 578 0.58 23.93 -28.29
C GLN A 578 0.98 22.71 -29.13
N GLY A 579 0.12 21.69 -29.24
CA GLY A 579 0.55 20.37 -29.70
C GLY A 579 1.49 19.68 -28.70
N GLY A 580 1.93 18.47 -29.02
CA GLY A 580 2.90 17.72 -28.22
C GLY A 580 2.41 17.23 -26.84
N ALA A 581 1.11 16.99 -26.66
CA ALA A 581 0.54 16.49 -25.42
C ALA A 581 0.22 14.98 -25.48
N ALA A 582 -0.03 14.37 -24.31
CA ALA A 582 -0.54 13.00 -24.22
C ALA A 582 -1.77 12.96 -23.31
N VAL A 583 -2.76 12.16 -23.73
CA VAL A 583 -3.96 11.86 -22.95
C VAL A 583 -4.02 10.36 -22.71
N TRP A 584 -4.19 9.99 -21.46
CA TRP A 584 -4.22 8.59 -21.05
C TRP A 584 -5.62 8.21 -20.61
N VAL A 585 -6.07 7.05 -21.04
CA VAL A 585 -7.39 6.52 -20.72
C VAL A 585 -7.19 5.15 -20.10
N LEU A 586 -7.51 5.03 -18.81
CA LEU A 586 -7.44 3.80 -18.05
C LEU A 586 -8.84 3.16 -17.97
N LEU A 587 -9.00 2.01 -18.60
CA LEU A 587 -10.15 1.14 -18.42
C LEU A 587 -9.83 0.14 -17.29
N SER A 588 -10.62 0.16 -16.23
CA SER A 588 -10.48 -0.76 -15.08
C SER A 588 -11.75 -1.57 -14.89
N ARG A 589 -11.71 -2.86 -15.22
CA ARG A 589 -12.79 -3.81 -14.90
C ARG A 589 -12.86 -4.02 -13.39
N HIS A 590 -14.07 -4.05 -12.86
CA HIS A 590 -14.29 -4.29 -11.44
C HIS A 590 -14.21 -5.79 -11.14
N ILE A 591 -13.46 -6.11 -10.10
CA ILE A 591 -13.29 -7.46 -9.59
C ILE A 591 -14.23 -7.63 -8.39
N THR A 592 -15.01 -8.71 -8.38
CA THR A 592 -15.98 -9.01 -7.32
C THR A 592 -15.86 -10.44 -6.78
N ASP A 593 -15.04 -11.27 -7.41
CA ASP A 593 -14.91 -12.69 -7.10
C ASP A 593 -13.46 -13.14 -7.33
N LYS A 594 -12.89 -13.91 -6.40
CA LYS A 594 -11.54 -14.45 -6.49
C LYS A 594 -11.37 -15.41 -7.67
N ASP A 595 -12.43 -16.10 -8.07
CA ASP A 595 -12.43 -17.04 -9.20
C ASP A 595 -12.24 -16.34 -10.55
N ASP A 596 -12.37 -15.01 -10.58
CA ASP A 596 -12.02 -14.20 -11.74
C ASP A 596 -10.53 -14.34 -12.09
N PHE A 597 -9.66 -14.39 -11.08
CA PHE A 597 -8.22 -14.60 -11.27
C PHE A 597 -7.88 -16.05 -11.64
N ALA A 598 -8.60 -17.01 -11.05
CA ALA A 598 -8.37 -18.43 -11.32
C ALA A 598 -8.80 -18.84 -12.74
N ARG A 599 -9.93 -18.28 -13.23
CA ARG A 599 -10.48 -18.61 -14.55
C ARG A 599 -9.93 -17.71 -15.66
N ASN A 600 -9.71 -16.43 -15.36
CA ASN A 600 -9.07 -15.42 -16.19
C ASN A 600 -9.60 -15.34 -17.64
N ARG A 601 -10.94 -15.42 -17.80
CA ARG A 601 -11.61 -15.55 -19.11
C ARG A 601 -11.98 -14.23 -19.77
N GLU A 602 -12.01 -13.14 -19.01
CA GLU A 602 -12.53 -11.86 -19.48
C GLU A 602 -11.42 -10.98 -20.05
N PHE A 603 -11.34 -10.88 -21.38
CA PHE A 603 -10.37 -9.98 -22.02
C PHE A 603 -11.04 -8.68 -22.41
N ILE A 604 -10.54 -7.57 -21.88
CA ILE A 604 -11.04 -6.22 -22.16
C ILE A 604 -10.05 -5.43 -23.01
N THR A 605 -10.56 -4.43 -23.72
CA THR A 605 -9.75 -3.46 -24.45
C THR A 605 -10.51 -2.14 -24.63
N MET A 606 -9.79 -1.13 -25.09
CA MET A 606 -10.33 0.14 -25.57
C MET A 606 -9.95 0.31 -27.04
N VAL A 607 -10.94 0.61 -27.87
CA VAL A 607 -10.73 0.98 -29.27
C VAL A 607 -11.00 2.47 -29.42
N VAL A 608 -10.12 3.19 -30.10
CA VAL A 608 -10.21 4.64 -30.28
C VAL A 608 -10.44 4.95 -31.75
N TYR A 609 -11.43 5.79 -32.04
CA TYR A 609 -11.76 6.28 -33.37
C TYR A 609 -11.68 7.81 -33.45
N LYS A 610 -11.43 8.33 -34.65
CA LYS A 610 -11.53 9.76 -34.98
C LYS A 610 -12.80 10.02 -35.78
N THR A 611 -13.94 10.07 -35.10
CA THR A 611 -15.27 10.27 -35.71
C THR A 611 -15.95 11.54 -35.20
N ASP A 612 -15.17 12.50 -34.70
CA ASP A 612 -15.67 13.74 -34.08
C ASP A 612 -16.68 13.51 -32.94
N GLY A 613 -16.53 12.39 -32.21
CA GLY A 613 -17.42 12.02 -31.11
C GLY A 613 -18.73 11.38 -31.57
N LYS A 614 -18.86 11.03 -32.85
CA LYS A 614 -20.03 10.31 -33.39
C LYS A 614 -19.92 8.82 -33.07
N LYS A 615 -21.08 8.22 -32.77
CA LYS A 615 -21.21 6.79 -32.49
C LYS A 615 -20.69 5.94 -33.65
N VAL A 616 -19.89 4.93 -33.33
CA VAL A 616 -19.32 3.96 -34.26
C VAL A 616 -20.20 2.71 -34.30
N TYR A 617 -20.58 2.27 -35.51
CA TYR A 617 -21.44 1.10 -35.68
C TYR A 617 -20.67 -0.13 -36.16
N TYR A 618 -19.68 0.08 -37.04
CA TYR A 618 -18.93 -0.97 -37.68
C TYR A 618 -17.45 -0.89 -37.24
N PRO A 619 -16.81 -2.02 -36.87
CA PRO A 619 -15.44 -2.00 -36.35
C PRO A 619 -14.39 -1.45 -37.32
N ALA A 620 -14.60 -1.69 -38.63
CA ALA A 620 -13.64 -1.36 -39.68
C ALA A 620 -14.02 -0.09 -40.48
N ASP A 621 -15.15 0.56 -40.16
CA ASP A 621 -15.60 1.75 -40.88
C ASP A 621 -16.09 2.87 -39.91
N PRO A 622 -15.28 3.93 -39.70
CA PRO A 622 -13.91 4.09 -40.22
C PRO A 622 -12.93 3.12 -39.53
N PRO A 623 -11.72 2.88 -40.07
CA PRO A 623 -10.73 2.08 -39.39
C PRO A 623 -10.35 2.69 -38.02
N PRO A 624 -10.03 1.86 -37.01
CA PRO A 624 -9.67 2.35 -35.69
C PRO A 624 -8.38 3.17 -35.74
N PHE A 625 -8.36 4.29 -35.00
CA PHE A 625 -7.16 5.08 -34.78
C PHE A 625 -6.20 4.38 -33.81
N ILE A 626 -6.74 3.71 -32.79
CA ILE A 626 -6.00 2.77 -31.93
C ILE A 626 -6.89 1.53 -31.76
N ASP A 627 -6.41 0.38 -32.22
CA ASP A 627 -7.01 -0.92 -31.90
C ASP A 627 -6.25 -1.54 -30.74
N GLY A 628 -6.84 -1.47 -29.55
CA GLY A 628 -6.19 -1.94 -28.35
C GLY A 628 -6.08 -3.46 -28.29
N ILE A 629 -4.93 -3.98 -27.86
CA ILE A 629 -4.74 -5.40 -27.59
C ILE A 629 -5.69 -5.83 -26.46
N ARG A 630 -6.44 -6.92 -26.70
CA ARG A 630 -7.33 -7.52 -25.71
C ARG A 630 -6.51 -8.25 -24.67
N ILE A 631 -6.63 -7.84 -23.41
CA ILE A 631 -5.90 -8.43 -22.29
C ILE A 631 -6.86 -8.88 -21.19
N ASN A 632 -6.49 -9.93 -20.49
CA ASN A 632 -7.24 -10.48 -19.36
C ASN A 632 -6.89 -9.85 -18.00
N SER A 633 -5.99 -8.86 -18.00
CA SER A 633 -5.77 -8.01 -16.83
C SER A 633 -6.98 -7.10 -16.60
N PRO A 634 -7.35 -6.81 -15.34
CA PRO A 634 -8.44 -5.88 -15.04
C PRO A 634 -8.13 -4.44 -15.49
N HIS A 635 -6.87 -4.09 -15.77
CA HIS A 635 -6.46 -2.73 -16.13
C HIS A 635 -5.88 -2.65 -17.54
N TYR A 636 -6.52 -1.88 -18.41
CA TYR A 636 -6.05 -1.56 -19.76
C TYR A 636 -5.79 -0.07 -19.91
N LEU A 637 -4.55 0.32 -20.22
CA LEU A 637 -4.14 1.70 -20.41
C LEU A 637 -3.99 2.03 -21.90
N THR A 638 -4.76 3.00 -22.38
CA THR A 638 -4.60 3.59 -23.72
C THR A 638 -3.88 4.92 -23.64
N LYS A 639 -2.88 5.14 -24.49
CA LYS A 639 -2.11 6.39 -24.55
C LYS A 639 -2.28 7.06 -25.91
N ILE A 640 -2.99 8.18 -25.94
CA ILE A 640 -3.26 8.97 -27.14
C ILE A 640 -2.25 10.13 -27.20
N LYS A 641 -1.44 10.17 -28.26
CA LYS A 641 -0.48 11.27 -28.51
C LYS A 641 -1.11 12.33 -29.39
N LEU A 642 -1.08 13.59 -28.95
CA LEU A 642 -1.60 14.75 -29.67
C LEU A 642 -0.42 15.54 -30.21
N THR A 643 -0.08 15.35 -31.48
CA THR A 643 1.09 15.98 -32.09
C THR A 643 0.82 17.40 -32.59
N SER A 644 -0.37 17.66 -33.13
CA SER A 644 -0.73 18.98 -33.66
C SER A 644 -1.49 19.85 -32.65
N PRO A 645 -1.35 21.18 -32.75
CA PRO A 645 -2.19 22.13 -32.04
C PRO A 645 -3.67 22.00 -32.42
N GLY A 646 -4.56 22.40 -31.51
CA GLY A 646 -6.00 22.51 -31.72
C GLY A 646 -6.85 21.61 -30.82
N THR A 647 -8.13 21.51 -31.16
CA THR A 647 -9.07 20.63 -30.48
C THR A 647 -9.10 19.27 -31.18
N HIS A 648 -8.91 18.21 -30.41
CA HIS A 648 -8.94 16.84 -30.91
C HIS A 648 -10.10 16.08 -30.31
N THR A 649 -10.95 15.50 -31.15
CA THR A 649 -12.13 14.76 -30.71
C THR A 649 -12.02 13.30 -31.08
N PHE A 650 -12.22 12.43 -30.09
CA PHE A 650 -12.15 10.99 -30.20
C PHE A 650 -13.46 10.34 -29.75
N THR A 651 -13.72 9.17 -30.32
CA THR A 651 -14.74 8.24 -29.84
C THR A 651 -14.04 7.04 -29.24
N LEU A 652 -14.26 6.82 -27.95
CA LEU A 652 -13.70 5.71 -27.18
C LEU A 652 -14.74 4.61 -27.09
N VAL A 653 -14.39 3.39 -27.48
CA VAL A 653 -15.28 2.23 -27.47
C VAL A 653 -14.71 1.18 -26.53
N VAL A 654 -15.47 0.85 -25.48
CA VAL A 654 -15.14 -0.28 -24.59
C VAL A 654 -15.46 -1.56 -25.35
N SER A 655 -14.50 -2.48 -25.45
CA SER A 655 -14.63 -3.73 -26.19
C SER A 655 -14.12 -4.91 -25.36
N GLN A 656 -14.59 -6.11 -25.67
CA GLN A 656 -14.26 -7.35 -24.98
C GLN A 656 -14.09 -8.49 -25.98
N TYR A 657 -13.21 -9.43 -25.66
CA TYR A 657 -13.13 -10.70 -26.39
C TYR A 657 -14.25 -11.61 -25.90
N GLU A 658 -15.20 -11.93 -26.78
CA GLU A 658 -16.33 -12.83 -26.50
C GLU A 658 -17.13 -12.43 -25.25
N LYS A 659 -18.13 -11.56 -25.42
CA LYS A 659 -18.97 -11.06 -24.33
C LYS A 659 -19.84 -12.18 -23.74
N GLN A 660 -19.33 -12.82 -22.68
CA GLN A 660 -20.03 -13.89 -21.96
C GLN A 660 -20.68 -13.38 -20.66
N ASN A 661 -20.05 -12.43 -19.98
CA ASN A 661 -20.51 -11.92 -18.69
C ASN A 661 -20.72 -10.40 -18.68
N THR A 662 -21.60 -9.96 -17.78
CA THR A 662 -21.83 -8.52 -17.55
C THR A 662 -20.60 -7.96 -16.85
N ILE A 663 -19.98 -6.94 -17.44
CA ILE A 663 -18.82 -6.30 -16.83
C ILE A 663 -19.22 -4.97 -16.19
N HIS A 664 -18.71 -4.74 -15.00
CA HIS A 664 -18.72 -3.44 -14.34
C HIS A 664 -17.33 -2.86 -14.47
N TYR A 665 -17.21 -1.56 -14.72
CA TYR A 665 -15.91 -0.95 -14.96
C TYR A 665 -15.87 0.54 -14.62
N THR A 666 -14.66 1.03 -14.44
CA THR A 666 -14.32 2.44 -14.34
C THR A 666 -13.53 2.83 -15.57
N LEU A 667 -13.91 3.94 -16.21
CA LEU A 667 -13.15 4.57 -17.27
C LEU A 667 -12.62 5.90 -16.78
N ARG A 668 -11.30 6.04 -16.67
CA ARG A 668 -10.65 7.23 -16.12
C ARG A 668 -9.74 7.88 -17.16
N VAL A 669 -9.91 9.17 -17.36
CA VAL A 669 -9.10 9.99 -18.28
C VAL A 669 -8.10 10.80 -17.46
N TYR A 670 -6.88 10.89 -17.96
CA TYR A 670 -5.79 11.71 -17.41
C TYR A 670 -5.20 12.56 -18.53
N SER A 671 -5.06 13.85 -18.28
CA SER A 671 -4.57 14.79 -19.29
C SER A 671 -3.80 15.94 -18.66
N VAL A 672 -2.77 16.41 -19.38
CA VAL A 672 -2.10 17.69 -19.09
C VAL A 672 -2.86 18.89 -19.66
N CYS A 673 -3.77 18.63 -20.59
CA CYS A 673 -4.63 19.57 -21.28
C CYS A 673 -6.07 19.51 -20.76
N LYS A 674 -6.82 20.61 -20.86
CA LYS A 674 -8.27 20.60 -20.59
C LYS A 674 -8.99 19.68 -21.57
N PHE A 675 -10.00 18.97 -21.07
CA PHE A 675 -10.80 18.07 -21.89
C PHE A 675 -12.27 18.04 -21.43
N ALA A 676 -13.14 17.65 -22.35
CA ALA A 676 -14.53 17.27 -22.07
C ALA A 676 -14.69 15.77 -22.33
N PHE A 677 -15.32 15.08 -21.39
CA PHE A 677 -15.50 13.62 -21.44
C PHE A 677 -16.93 13.27 -21.07
N SER A 678 -17.62 12.52 -21.95
CA SER A 678 -19.03 12.18 -21.76
C SER A 678 -19.41 10.87 -22.45
N LYS A 679 -20.46 10.22 -21.95
CA LYS A 679 -21.04 9.03 -22.59
C LYS A 679 -21.78 9.43 -23.85
N ILE A 680 -21.61 8.69 -24.95
CA ILE A 680 -22.37 8.90 -26.19
C ILE A 680 -23.73 8.22 -26.01
N PRO A 681 -24.85 8.96 -26.03
CA PRO A 681 -26.17 8.38 -25.87
C PRO A 681 -26.52 7.48 -27.06
N THR A 682 -27.28 6.42 -26.79
CA THR A 682 -27.87 5.61 -27.86
C THR A 682 -29.04 6.40 -28.45
N PRO A 683 -29.06 6.65 -29.77
CA PRO A 683 -30.06 7.52 -30.38
C PRO A 683 -31.48 6.94 -30.40
N TYR A 684 -31.64 5.64 -30.15
CA TYR A 684 -32.92 4.94 -30.17
C TYR A 684 -33.35 4.52 -28.76
N THR A 685 -34.53 4.95 -28.34
CA THR A 685 -35.15 4.58 -27.06
C THR A 685 -36.10 3.41 -27.31
N MET A 686 -35.80 2.21 -26.81
CA MET A 686 -36.78 1.11 -26.82
C MET A 686 -37.76 1.29 -25.66
N SER A 687 -39.04 1.51 -25.97
CA SER A 687 -40.12 1.43 -24.97
C SER A 687 -40.83 0.08 -25.11
N LYS A 688 -40.92 -0.68 -24.00
CA LYS A 688 -41.67 -1.95 -23.96
C LYS A 688 -42.90 -1.74 -23.08
N ARG A 689 -44.09 -1.74 -23.68
CA ARG A 689 -45.36 -1.82 -22.93
C ARG A 689 -45.59 -3.27 -22.53
N VAL A 690 -45.66 -3.53 -21.23
CA VAL A 690 -46.07 -4.82 -20.68
C VAL A 690 -47.54 -4.71 -20.32
N TRP A 691 -48.40 -5.46 -21.01
CA TRP A 691 -49.80 -5.60 -20.65
C TRP A 691 -49.91 -6.67 -19.58
N ILE A 692 -50.28 -6.29 -18.36
CA ILE A 692 -50.67 -7.24 -17.32
C ILE A 692 -52.16 -7.53 -17.57
N LEU A 693 -52.45 -8.68 -18.17
CA LEU A 693 -53.81 -9.22 -18.19
C LEU A 693 -54.16 -9.66 -16.78
N LEU A 694 -54.91 -8.81 -16.06
CA LEU A 694 -55.63 -9.22 -14.87
C LEU A 694 -56.76 -10.14 -15.34
N LEU A 695 -56.54 -11.46 -15.26
CA LEU A 695 -57.63 -12.43 -15.37
C LEU A 695 -58.53 -12.24 -14.14
N GLY A 696 -59.66 -11.57 -14.35
CA GLY A 696 -60.71 -11.41 -13.35
C GLY A 696 -61.61 -12.64 -13.30
N ASN A 697 -61.70 -13.21 -12.08
CA ASN A 697 -62.59 -14.24 -11.54
C ASN A 697 -62.64 -15.61 -12.22
#